data_AF-A0A7L3BUF9-F1
#
_entry.id   AF-A0A7L3BUF9-F1
#
_cell.length_a   1.000
_cell.length_b   1.000
_cell.length_c   1.000
_cell.angle_alpha   90.00
_cell.angle_beta   90.00
_cell.angle_gamma   90.00
#
_symmetry.space_group_name_H-M   'P 1'
#
loop_
_entity.id
_entity.type
_entity.pdbx_description
1 polymer ?
#
loop_
_entity_poly.entity_id
_entity_poly.type
_entity_poly.pdbx_seq_one_letter_code
_entity_poly.pdbx_strand_id
1 'polypeptide(L)'
;MAALCESFTLCGLGPSGGVGLGSGLLALEPGPDPDHVLLTDRGRTATLFKVSDQKPLGGWSVKHGQIITCPVVCNFETHEYIAVHDDKVLRIWKNKDINLDKVFKATLSADVYRIHSLPSGGPVVLFKGGGVRTLDVLLEAPQQEIENIISDEVIKWSEAFMEGQQPVLIFTTEKDGDFFVYVQKLKMNSLHKYKLEQQELSKPLSFTAYIKNQIITLLCLYSNDSVYKVLIPLQQNTEEEEQILSKSLLLNLSVSGSVLKGTSFVVLDKDHIAVLGSLAASGEESKECLTIWNTKFQTLQTSKELPLGTSGQLWCYEEKFFFTHGKVLTVIMYKCETSSLAAAVGKLKDSQTPDVSSFVNWNTLGDEELVASYQSQQSVALKSEPKMTLRSKRNTVAKVQPDTLSVGQLLLNLKDASATVFEDELRQLMSKAQMPDIQATIGCVITALMNRCKTNPKYYPRNFLLHIVQTRDLSYSLCPDLMAVALEKKDVHLLQICLQRFPDIPEEITYACLKVFLSISEAYLQRIDVNLESVICYIDIEFNNKEVKTEIVENGFNAELEQDTWDTKITKETHLTADGEFCPVGPQKAALLNAVLHSAYSETFLLPHLKNLPAQQAVLFLRYLYYLYVKCSEKINTTLPGIRSPTINQIMDWMCLLLDAHFTVMVMLPEAKKLLSNLHKFVRAQVRFYSELNKIEGSLRELQRLNHQKDSQTYSIEVLELI
;
A
#
# COMPACT_ATOMS: atom_id res chain seq x y z
N MET A 1 7.49 4.73 2.84
CA MET A 1 8.45 4.01 3.71
C MET A 1 9.79 4.01 2.99
N ALA A 2 10.94 4.10 3.68
CA ALA A 2 12.21 4.03 2.94
C ALA A 2 12.41 2.65 2.32
N ALA A 3 12.89 2.64 1.08
CA ALA A 3 13.15 1.42 0.33
C ALA A 3 14.53 1.50 -0.32
N LEU A 4 15.27 0.39 -0.26
CA LEU A 4 16.48 0.18 -1.04
C LEU A 4 16.08 -0.41 -2.40
N CYS A 5 16.41 0.28 -3.47
CA CYS A 5 16.16 -0.17 -4.84
C CYS A 5 17.25 -1.15 -5.31
N GLU A 6 17.20 -1.50 -6.60
CA GLU A 6 18.20 -2.35 -7.23
C GLU A 6 19.62 -1.76 -7.08
N SER A 7 20.57 -2.67 -6.85
CA SER A 7 21.99 -2.35 -6.77
C SER A 7 22.69 -2.71 -8.06
N PHE A 8 23.68 -1.91 -8.44
CA PHE A 8 24.57 -2.23 -9.55
C PHE A 8 26.03 -1.95 -9.19
N THR A 9 26.95 -2.54 -9.95
CA THR A 9 28.38 -2.33 -9.78
C THR A 9 28.85 -1.14 -10.63
N LEU A 10 29.51 -0.16 -10.01
CA LEU A 10 30.09 0.98 -10.73
C LEU A 10 31.44 0.62 -11.36
N CYS A 11 32.33 0.00 -10.58
CA CYS A 11 33.63 -0.46 -11.07
C CYS A 11 34.20 -1.60 -10.22
N GLY A 12 35.03 -2.43 -10.84
CA GLY A 12 35.87 -3.39 -10.13
C GLY A 12 37.09 -2.69 -9.52
N LEU A 13 37.39 -3.01 -8.26
CA LEU A 13 38.61 -2.59 -7.60
C LEU A 13 39.73 -3.58 -7.99
N GLY A 14 40.91 -3.07 -8.30
CA GLY A 14 42.04 -3.88 -8.77
C GLY A 14 42.52 -4.94 -7.76
N PRO A 15 43.57 -5.71 -8.08
CA PRO A 15 44.10 -6.78 -7.20
C PRO A 15 44.49 -6.29 -5.79
N SER A 16 44.76 -4.99 -5.66
CA SER A 16 45.08 -4.25 -4.45
C SER A 16 43.85 -3.71 -3.68
N GLY A 17 42.64 -3.75 -4.24
CA GLY A 17 41.42 -3.17 -3.63
C GLY A 17 40.59 -4.14 -2.79
N GLY A 18 41.23 -5.11 -2.15
CA GLY A 18 40.58 -6.05 -1.23
C GLY A 18 40.36 -5.47 0.16
N VAL A 19 39.51 -6.15 0.95
CA VAL A 19 39.26 -5.85 2.36
C VAL A 19 40.56 -6.02 3.17
N GLY A 20 41.23 -4.91 3.49
CA GLY A 20 42.48 -4.88 4.26
C GLY A 20 42.93 -3.45 4.59
N LEU A 21 43.45 -3.25 5.82
CA LEU A 21 43.95 -1.95 6.28
C LEU A 21 45.25 -1.60 5.52
N GLY A 22 45.17 -0.78 4.49
CA GLY A 22 46.34 -0.20 3.81
C GLY A 22 46.37 -0.27 2.29
N SER A 23 45.37 -0.86 1.63
CA SER A 23 45.29 -0.90 0.17
C SER A 23 43.82 -0.87 -0.26
N GLY A 24 43.35 0.21 -0.88
CA GLY A 24 41.94 0.42 -1.23
C GLY A 24 41.60 1.88 -1.53
N LEU A 25 40.31 2.18 -1.69
CA LEU A 25 39.83 3.53 -1.98
C LEU A 25 40.19 4.54 -0.88
N LEU A 26 40.55 5.75 -1.29
CA LEU A 26 40.79 6.86 -0.37
C LEU A 26 39.47 7.54 -0.02
N ALA A 27 38.73 7.97 -1.06
CA ALA A 27 37.46 8.64 -0.92
C ALA A 27 36.68 8.64 -2.25
N LEU A 28 35.37 8.84 -2.11
CA LEU A 28 34.48 9.21 -3.20
C LEU A 28 33.94 10.61 -2.92
N GLU A 29 34.00 11.51 -3.89
CA GLU A 29 33.51 12.88 -3.79
C GLU A 29 32.57 13.20 -4.97
N PRO A 30 31.64 14.15 -4.84
CA PRO A 30 30.76 14.55 -5.94
C PRO A 30 31.54 15.19 -7.10
N GLY A 31 31.12 14.89 -8.33
CA GLY A 31 31.61 15.51 -9.55
C GLY A 31 30.91 16.84 -9.88
N PRO A 32 31.23 17.46 -11.03
CA PRO A 32 30.64 18.75 -11.43
C PRO A 32 29.13 18.67 -11.73
N ASP A 33 28.64 17.48 -12.11
CA ASP A 33 27.23 17.20 -12.38
C ASP A 33 26.70 16.20 -11.34
N PRO A 34 25.39 16.22 -11.01
CA PRO A 34 24.82 15.34 -9.98
C PRO A 34 24.92 13.84 -10.30
N ASP A 35 25.12 13.47 -11.57
CA ASP A 35 25.34 12.08 -11.98
C ASP A 35 26.83 11.71 -12.11
N HIS A 36 27.73 12.62 -11.76
CA HIS A 36 29.17 12.41 -11.82
C HIS A 36 29.76 12.22 -10.41
N VAL A 37 30.68 11.28 -10.27
CA VAL A 37 31.41 11.04 -9.01
C VAL A 37 32.91 10.91 -9.26
N LEU A 38 33.71 11.47 -8.36
CA LEU A 38 35.17 11.43 -8.36
C LEU A 38 35.67 10.38 -7.39
N LEU A 39 36.28 9.34 -7.94
CA LEU A 39 36.90 8.26 -7.19
C LEU A 39 38.39 8.53 -7.01
N THR A 40 38.85 8.65 -5.76
CA THR A 40 40.27 8.77 -5.44
C THR A 40 40.77 7.47 -4.82
N ASP A 41 41.78 6.85 -5.42
CA ASP A 41 42.40 5.63 -4.91
C ASP A 41 43.51 5.96 -3.89
N ARG A 42 43.79 5.09 -2.90
CA ARG A 42 44.96 5.23 -2.01
C ARG A 42 46.22 4.90 -2.78
N GLY A 43 46.67 5.87 -3.55
CA GLY A 43 47.81 5.74 -4.43
C GLY A 43 47.96 6.99 -5.26
N ARG A 44 47.85 6.83 -6.58
CA ARG A 44 48.22 7.88 -7.54
C ARG A 44 47.11 8.32 -8.47
N THR A 45 45.93 7.71 -8.41
CA THR A 45 44.90 7.86 -9.45
C THR A 45 43.62 8.49 -8.91
N ALA A 46 43.05 9.39 -9.71
CA ALA A 46 41.71 9.92 -9.55
C ALA A 46 40.90 9.67 -10.83
N THR A 47 39.70 9.12 -10.73
CA THR A 47 38.86 8.75 -11.88
C THR A 47 37.47 9.36 -11.73
N LEU A 48 37.01 10.05 -12.76
CA LEU A 48 35.65 10.58 -12.86
C LEU A 48 34.74 9.52 -13.50
N PHE A 49 33.64 9.20 -12.85
CA PHE A 49 32.63 8.27 -13.35
C PHE A 49 31.31 8.97 -13.61
N LYS A 50 30.61 8.54 -14.66
CA LYS A 50 29.19 8.79 -14.84
C LYS A 50 28.42 7.59 -14.30
N VAL A 51 27.60 7.84 -13.28
CA VAL A 51 26.98 6.78 -12.48
C VAL A 51 25.89 6.05 -13.26
N SER A 52 25.04 6.77 -14.00
CA SER A 52 23.98 6.17 -14.82
C SER A 52 24.51 5.24 -15.92
N ASP A 53 25.60 5.63 -16.59
CA ASP A 53 26.20 4.87 -17.69
C ASP A 53 27.19 3.79 -17.23
N GLN A 54 27.52 3.76 -15.93
CA GLN A 54 28.56 2.89 -15.34
C GLN A 54 29.91 2.99 -16.05
N LYS A 55 30.27 4.20 -16.51
CA LYS A 55 31.45 4.42 -17.35
C LYS A 55 32.40 5.47 -16.75
N PRO A 56 33.72 5.21 -16.77
CA PRO A 56 34.70 6.25 -16.49
C PRO A 56 34.71 7.26 -17.63
N LEU A 57 34.60 8.54 -17.30
CA LEU A 57 34.69 9.65 -18.24
C LEU A 57 36.13 10.15 -18.41
N GLY A 58 36.93 10.06 -17.35
CA GLY A 58 38.30 10.54 -17.34
C GLY A 58 39.08 9.99 -16.14
N GLY A 59 40.39 9.84 -16.29
CA GLY A 59 41.28 9.36 -15.25
C GLY A 59 42.60 10.11 -15.28
N TRP A 60 43.03 10.58 -14.11
CA TRP A 60 44.27 11.31 -13.93
C TRP A 60 45.18 10.57 -12.97
N SER A 61 46.48 10.62 -13.23
CA SER A 61 47.47 10.02 -12.36
C SER A 61 48.65 10.94 -12.11
N VAL A 62 49.12 10.99 -10.86
CA VAL A 62 50.36 11.69 -10.50
C VAL A 62 51.59 10.86 -10.88
N LYS A 63 52.77 11.49 -10.91
CA LYS A 63 54.03 10.82 -11.31
C LYS A 63 54.33 9.61 -10.43
N HIS A 64 55.09 8.68 -10.98
CA HIS A 64 55.64 7.57 -10.20
C HIS A 64 56.47 8.11 -9.02
N GLY A 65 56.14 7.68 -7.80
CA GLY A 65 56.75 8.15 -6.55
C GLY A 65 55.98 9.25 -5.82
N GLN A 66 54.94 9.85 -6.43
CA GLN A 66 54.03 10.79 -5.76
C GLN A 66 52.76 10.06 -5.32
N ILE A 67 52.17 10.51 -4.22
CA ILE A 67 50.94 9.92 -3.67
C ILE A 67 49.92 11.03 -3.44
N ILE A 68 48.69 10.80 -3.89
CA ILE A 68 47.54 11.67 -3.59
C ILE A 68 47.17 11.41 -2.13
N THR A 69 47.35 12.40 -1.26
CA THR A 69 47.16 12.24 0.18
C THR A 69 45.79 12.71 0.66
N CYS A 70 45.09 13.52 -0.13
CA CYS A 70 43.74 14.00 0.15
C CYS A 70 42.74 13.61 -0.95
N PRO A 71 41.43 13.51 -0.63
CA PRO A 71 40.38 13.35 -1.65
C PRO A 71 40.48 14.40 -2.74
N VAL A 72 40.37 13.98 -4.00
CA VAL A 72 40.26 14.92 -5.13
C VAL A 72 38.85 15.48 -5.16
N VAL A 73 38.73 16.80 -5.15
CA VAL A 73 37.44 17.50 -5.12
C VAL A 73 37.25 18.35 -6.35
N CYS A 74 35.99 18.62 -6.70
CA CYS A 74 35.62 19.55 -7.76
C CYS A 74 35.29 20.92 -7.18
N ASN A 75 35.81 21.99 -7.78
CA ASN A 75 35.29 23.33 -7.54
C ASN A 75 34.02 23.50 -8.39
N PHE A 76 32.87 23.61 -7.72
CA PHE A 76 31.56 23.74 -8.39
C PHE A 76 31.38 25.07 -9.13
N GLU A 77 32.14 26.10 -8.79
CA GLU A 77 32.05 27.43 -9.42
C GLU A 77 32.90 27.50 -10.70
N THR A 78 34.12 26.94 -10.67
CA THR A 78 35.05 26.99 -11.82
C THR A 78 35.05 25.72 -12.66
N HIS A 79 34.42 24.64 -12.18
CA HIS A 79 34.47 23.28 -12.74
C HIS A 79 35.90 22.73 -12.90
N GLU A 80 36.80 23.15 -12.01
CA GLU A 80 38.18 22.66 -11.91
C GLU A 80 38.29 21.56 -10.85
N TYR A 81 39.25 20.66 -11.03
CA TYR A 81 39.58 19.60 -10.09
C TYR A 81 40.80 19.99 -9.29
N ILE A 82 40.78 19.65 -8.00
CA ILE A 82 41.81 20.03 -7.05
C ILE A 82 42.26 18.78 -6.30
N ALA A 83 43.58 18.59 -6.22
CA ALA A 83 44.17 17.55 -5.41
C ALA A 83 45.40 18.05 -4.67
N VAL A 84 45.68 17.39 -3.55
CA VAL A 84 46.95 17.53 -2.83
C VAL A 84 47.70 16.22 -2.92
N HIS A 85 48.96 16.31 -3.31
CA HIS A 85 49.88 15.19 -3.27
C HIS A 85 51.06 15.51 -2.35
N ASP A 86 51.61 14.45 -1.75
CA ASP A 86 52.73 14.52 -0.80
C ASP A 86 52.48 15.55 0.32
N ASP A 87 51.24 15.61 0.81
CA ASP A 87 50.72 16.45 1.90
C ASP A 87 50.79 17.98 1.72
N LYS A 88 51.63 18.51 0.83
CA LYS A 88 51.85 19.96 0.69
C LYS A 88 51.60 20.50 -0.70
N VAL A 89 51.58 19.67 -1.72
CA VAL A 89 51.58 20.14 -3.10
C VAL A 89 50.17 20.14 -3.67
N LEU A 90 49.61 21.33 -3.84
CA LEU A 90 48.33 21.58 -4.46
C LEU A 90 48.45 21.55 -5.99
N ARG A 91 47.54 20.84 -6.65
CA ARG A 91 47.36 20.88 -8.12
C ARG A 91 45.92 21.22 -8.48
N ILE A 92 45.77 22.03 -9.54
CA ILE A 92 44.47 22.43 -10.09
C ILE A 92 44.47 22.19 -11.60
N TRP A 93 43.44 21.52 -12.12
CA TRP A 93 43.31 21.21 -13.53
C TRP A 93 41.85 21.15 -14.01
N LYS A 94 41.64 21.15 -15.33
CA LYS A 94 40.33 21.01 -15.96
C LYS A 94 40.17 19.63 -16.56
N ASN A 95 38.93 19.24 -16.90
CA ASN A 95 38.65 17.96 -17.53
C ASN A 95 39.43 17.74 -18.87
N LYS A 96 39.77 18.82 -19.57
CA LYS A 96 40.53 18.76 -20.83
C LYS A 96 42.03 18.45 -20.63
N ASP A 97 42.53 18.58 -19.41
CA ASP A 97 43.94 18.41 -19.11
C ASP A 97 44.26 16.94 -18.88
N ILE A 98 45.02 16.34 -19.81
CA ILE A 98 45.38 14.91 -19.77
C ILE A 98 46.60 14.66 -18.88
N ASN A 99 47.54 15.62 -18.83
CA ASN A 99 48.80 15.47 -18.11
C ASN A 99 48.87 16.41 -16.91
N LEU A 100 48.74 15.85 -15.70
CA LEU A 100 48.82 16.60 -14.45
C LEU A 100 50.15 17.33 -14.26
N ASP A 101 51.24 16.98 -14.94
CA ASP A 101 52.55 17.61 -14.74
C ASP A 101 52.69 18.99 -15.34
N LYS A 102 51.82 19.33 -16.29
CA LYS A 102 51.80 20.64 -16.95
C LYS A 102 50.76 21.58 -16.36
N VAL A 103 49.94 21.09 -15.42
CA VAL A 103 48.86 21.86 -14.81
C VAL A 103 49.41 22.74 -13.69
N PHE A 104 48.57 23.61 -13.16
CA PHE A 104 48.94 24.49 -12.07
C PHE A 104 49.43 23.68 -10.85
N LYS A 105 50.52 24.14 -10.24
CA LYS A 105 51.15 23.52 -9.08
C LYS A 105 51.56 24.62 -8.10
N ALA A 106 51.14 24.48 -6.85
CA ALA A 106 51.60 25.32 -5.75
C ALA A 106 52.04 24.45 -4.57
N THR A 107 53.15 24.80 -3.94
CA THR A 107 53.56 24.17 -2.68
C THR A 107 53.04 25.03 -1.53
N LEU A 108 52.38 24.40 -0.57
CA LEU A 108 51.85 25.05 0.63
C LEU A 108 52.89 25.01 1.76
N SER A 109 52.76 25.93 2.72
CA SER A 109 53.67 26.03 3.87
C SER A 109 53.48 24.91 4.92
N ALA A 110 52.26 24.39 5.06
CA ALA A 110 51.88 23.35 6.02
C ALA A 110 51.20 22.14 5.37
N ASP A 111 51.15 21.02 6.10
CA ASP A 111 50.53 19.78 5.65
C ASP A 111 49.00 19.89 5.63
N VAL A 112 48.39 19.50 4.51
CA VAL A 112 46.94 19.47 4.33
C VAL A 112 46.38 18.18 4.91
N TYR A 113 45.26 18.28 5.62
CA TYR A 113 44.47 17.14 6.07
C TYR A 113 43.40 16.76 5.04
N ARG A 114 42.55 17.73 4.67
CA ARG A 114 41.45 17.51 3.71
C ARG A 114 41.05 18.80 3.02
N ILE A 115 40.54 18.69 1.79
CA ILE A 115 39.86 19.78 1.08
C ILE A 115 38.36 19.47 1.07
N HIS A 116 37.56 20.47 1.39
CA HIS A 116 36.10 20.41 1.33
C HIS A 116 35.59 21.33 0.23
N SER A 117 34.82 20.78 -0.71
CA SER A 117 34.17 21.58 -1.75
C SER A 117 32.75 21.95 -1.34
N LEU A 118 32.45 23.24 -1.38
CA LEU A 118 31.13 23.78 -1.10
C LEU A 118 30.43 24.20 -2.39
N PRO A 119 29.12 23.94 -2.58
CA PRO A 119 28.41 24.27 -3.82
C PRO A 119 28.39 25.76 -4.21
N SER A 120 28.55 26.69 -3.25
CA SER A 120 28.40 28.14 -3.45
C SER A 120 29.35 29.01 -2.62
N GLY A 121 30.48 28.44 -2.17
CA GLY A 121 31.46 29.13 -1.32
C GLY A 121 32.91 28.80 -1.62
N GLY A 122 33.17 28.21 -2.79
CA GLY A 122 34.46 27.67 -3.18
C GLY A 122 35.02 26.55 -2.27
N PRO A 123 36.20 26.02 -2.59
CA PRO A 123 36.87 25.00 -1.80
C PRO A 123 37.57 25.57 -0.55
N VAL A 124 37.47 24.84 0.55
CA VAL A 124 38.08 25.15 1.85
C VAL A 124 39.13 24.10 2.18
N VAL A 125 40.32 24.53 2.59
CA VAL A 125 41.44 23.65 2.93
C VAL A 125 41.62 23.61 4.45
N LEU A 126 41.55 22.41 5.01
CA LEU A 126 41.85 22.12 6.41
C LEU A 126 43.26 21.53 6.50
N PHE A 127 44.11 22.13 7.32
CA PHE A 127 45.48 21.69 7.56
C PHE A 127 45.54 20.71 8.74
N LYS A 128 46.56 19.84 8.77
CA LYS A 128 46.76 18.88 9.88
C LYS A 128 46.94 19.56 11.24
N GLY A 129 47.38 20.83 11.23
CA GLY A 129 47.47 21.70 12.40
C GLY A 129 46.17 22.41 12.79
N GLY A 130 45.02 22.05 12.20
CA GLY A 130 43.71 22.65 12.52
C GLY A 130 43.44 24.01 11.87
N GLY A 131 44.46 24.65 11.31
CA GLY A 131 44.30 25.87 10.52
C GLY A 131 43.39 25.66 9.31
N VAL A 132 42.61 26.67 8.96
CA VAL A 132 41.65 26.63 7.84
C VAL A 132 41.83 27.86 6.95
N ARG A 133 41.87 27.66 5.64
CA ARG A 133 41.92 28.75 4.64
C ARG A 133 41.02 28.44 3.45
N THR A 134 40.50 29.48 2.81
CA THR A 134 39.84 29.34 1.50
C THR A 134 40.88 29.17 0.40
N LEU A 135 40.49 28.52 -0.69
CA LEU A 135 41.39 28.29 -1.82
C LEU A 135 41.93 29.60 -2.41
N ASP A 136 41.08 30.62 -2.57
CA ASP A 136 41.48 31.89 -3.20
C ASP A 136 42.63 32.57 -2.44
N VAL A 137 42.54 32.60 -1.12
CA VAL A 137 43.59 33.17 -0.24
C VAL A 137 44.89 32.37 -0.34
N LEU A 138 44.80 31.05 -0.51
CA LEU A 138 45.98 30.19 -0.73
C LEU A 138 46.60 30.39 -2.11
N LEU A 139 45.80 30.68 -3.14
CA LEU A 139 46.30 30.91 -4.49
C LEU A 139 47.00 32.27 -4.63
N GLU A 140 46.55 33.28 -3.89
CA GLU A 140 47.22 34.58 -3.81
C GLU A 140 48.59 34.49 -3.11
N ALA A 141 48.68 33.72 -2.02
CA ALA A 141 49.90 33.53 -1.24
C ALA A 141 50.07 32.07 -0.74
N PRO A 142 50.64 31.16 -1.55
CA PRO A 142 50.76 29.74 -1.19
C PRO A 142 51.70 29.46 0.00
N GLN A 143 52.70 30.32 0.20
CA GLN A 143 53.70 30.20 1.26
C GLN A 143 53.37 31.05 2.50
N GLN A 144 52.11 31.49 2.65
CA GLN A 144 51.66 32.21 3.84
C GLN A 144 51.82 31.35 5.11
N GLU A 145 52.03 32.00 6.25
CA GLU A 145 52.04 31.28 7.53
C GLU A 145 50.64 30.77 7.87
N ILE A 146 50.56 29.51 8.31
CA ILE A 146 49.31 28.84 8.69
C ILE A 146 49.35 28.59 10.18
N GLU A 147 48.31 29.02 10.87
CA GLU A 147 48.17 28.84 12.31
C GLU A 147 48.10 27.36 12.68
N ASN A 148 48.85 26.98 13.70
CA ASN A 148 48.79 25.65 14.30
C ASN A 148 47.94 25.71 15.57
N ILE A 149 46.67 25.38 15.41
CA ILE A 149 45.62 25.49 16.43
C ILE A 149 45.65 24.25 17.35
N ILE A 150 45.99 23.09 16.79
CA ILE A 150 46.09 21.83 17.52
C ILE A 150 47.54 21.34 17.57
N SER A 151 48.02 21.01 18.77
CA SER A 151 49.42 20.59 18.96
C SER A 151 49.54 19.06 19.09
N ASP A 152 48.77 18.45 19.99
CA ASP A 152 48.84 17.01 20.29
C ASP A 152 47.58 16.23 19.87
N GLU A 153 46.59 16.92 19.32
CA GLU A 153 45.29 16.33 18.99
C GLU A 153 45.30 15.80 17.55
N VAL A 154 44.66 14.65 17.32
CA VAL A 154 44.57 14.05 15.98
C VAL A 154 43.17 14.25 15.40
N ILE A 155 43.07 14.89 14.24
CA ILE A 155 41.80 15.07 13.52
C ILE A 155 41.24 13.71 13.08
N LYS A 156 40.02 13.39 13.49
CA LYS A 156 39.32 12.14 13.17
C LYS A 156 38.27 12.29 12.08
N TRP A 157 37.62 13.45 12.04
CA TRP A 157 36.54 13.71 11.10
C TRP A 157 36.42 15.21 10.83
N SER A 158 35.95 15.56 9.63
CA SER A 158 35.66 16.96 9.26
C SER A 158 34.59 17.01 8.19
N GLU A 159 33.81 18.09 8.19
CA GLU A 159 32.78 18.39 7.22
C GLU A 159 32.60 19.92 7.10
N ALA A 160 32.18 20.39 5.93
CA ALA A 160 31.95 21.82 5.67
C ALA A 160 30.50 22.05 5.23
N PHE A 161 29.93 23.17 5.68
CA PHE A 161 28.55 23.57 5.38
C PHE A 161 28.48 25.03 4.89
N MET A 162 27.39 25.34 4.19
CA MET A 162 27.01 26.72 3.89
C MET A 162 25.92 27.19 4.87
N GLU A 163 26.22 28.21 5.66
CA GLU A 163 25.24 28.92 6.49
C GLU A 163 24.89 30.25 5.81
N GLY A 164 23.78 30.28 5.08
CA GLY A 164 23.43 31.41 4.21
C GLY A 164 24.48 31.61 3.12
N GLN A 165 25.30 32.65 3.26
CA GLN A 165 26.41 32.96 2.34
C GLN A 165 27.79 32.78 3.01
N GLN A 166 27.87 32.16 4.19
CA GLN A 166 29.12 32.00 4.93
C GLN A 166 29.51 30.51 4.99
N PRO A 167 30.75 30.14 4.60
CA PRO A 167 31.24 28.79 4.77
C PRO A 167 31.65 28.55 6.22
N VAL A 168 31.16 27.45 6.79
CA VAL A 168 31.43 26.99 8.16
C VAL A 168 32.06 25.61 8.09
N LEU A 169 33.22 25.43 8.72
CA LEU A 169 33.90 24.15 8.82
C LEU A 169 33.76 23.60 10.25
N ILE A 170 33.41 22.33 10.36
CA ILE A 170 33.44 21.58 11.62
C ILE A 170 34.45 20.44 11.51
N PHE A 171 35.22 20.21 12.57
CA PHE A 171 36.08 19.03 12.66
C PHE A 171 36.17 18.51 14.09
N THR A 172 36.39 17.21 14.24
CA THR A 172 36.57 16.56 15.54
C THR A 172 37.99 16.05 15.68
N THR A 173 38.52 16.16 16.90
CA THR A 173 39.86 15.68 17.27
C THR A 173 39.78 14.71 18.44
N GLU A 174 40.79 13.86 18.57
CA GLU A 174 40.98 12.97 19.72
C GLU A 174 42.31 13.28 20.40
N LYS A 175 42.30 13.38 21.73
CA LYS A 175 43.50 13.44 22.58
C LYS A 175 43.27 12.58 23.82
N ASP A 176 44.12 11.59 24.06
CA ASP A 176 44.07 10.70 25.23
C ASP A 176 42.68 10.08 25.54
N GLY A 177 41.86 9.87 24.49
CA GLY A 177 40.50 9.35 24.59
C GLY A 177 39.40 10.39 24.80
N ASP A 178 39.76 11.66 25.03
CA ASP A 178 38.87 12.81 24.95
C ASP A 178 38.62 13.23 23.51
N PHE A 179 37.38 13.63 23.21
CA PHE A 179 36.99 14.14 21.90
C PHE A 179 36.65 15.63 21.99
N PHE A 180 37.22 16.41 21.08
CA PHE A 180 36.93 17.84 20.95
C PHE A 180 36.29 18.13 19.60
N VAL A 181 35.44 19.15 19.57
CA VAL A 181 34.77 19.63 18.36
C VAL A 181 35.16 21.08 18.15
N TYR A 182 35.65 21.36 16.94
CA TYR A 182 36.04 22.70 16.52
C TYR A 182 35.08 23.19 15.44
N VAL A 183 34.59 24.42 15.60
CA VAL A 183 33.74 25.09 14.61
C VAL A 183 34.42 26.38 14.18
N GLN A 184 34.80 26.44 12.91
CA GLN A 184 35.44 27.62 12.30
C GLN A 184 34.46 28.32 11.36
N LYS A 185 34.20 29.60 11.60
CA LYS A 185 33.51 30.47 10.64
C LYS A 185 34.52 31.30 9.87
N LEU A 186 34.68 31.03 8.59
CA LEU A 186 35.76 31.61 7.80
C LEU A 186 35.63 33.12 7.60
N LYS A 187 34.42 33.63 7.37
CA LYS A 187 34.20 35.08 7.15
C LYS A 187 34.37 35.92 8.41
N MET A 188 34.12 35.34 9.58
CA MET A 188 34.24 36.03 10.87
C MET A 188 35.60 35.75 11.55
N ASN A 189 36.39 34.83 10.97
CA ASN A 189 37.60 34.26 11.54
C ASN A 189 37.46 33.82 13.01
N SER A 190 36.27 33.34 13.39
CA SER A 190 35.98 32.88 14.74
C SER A 190 36.12 31.37 14.83
N LEU A 191 36.96 30.91 15.75
CA LEU A 191 37.09 29.50 16.11
C LEU A 191 36.45 29.27 17.47
N HIS A 192 35.62 28.24 17.58
CA HIS A 192 35.11 27.76 18.86
C HIS A 192 35.53 26.31 19.09
N LYS A 193 36.03 26.04 20.30
CA LYS A 193 36.43 24.71 20.77
C LYS A 193 35.43 24.23 21.81
N TYR A 194 34.94 23.01 21.62
CA TYR A 194 34.02 22.36 22.53
C TYR A 194 34.56 21.00 22.96
N LYS A 195 34.35 20.62 24.22
CA LYS A 195 34.65 19.26 24.69
C LYS A 195 33.40 18.40 24.62
N LEU A 196 33.49 17.22 24.02
CA LEU A 196 32.38 16.27 23.98
C LEU A 196 32.25 15.57 25.35
N GLU A 197 31.04 15.43 25.86
CA GLU A 197 30.79 14.70 27.11
C GLU A 197 31.29 13.24 27.03
N GLN A 198 32.21 12.87 27.93
CA GLN A 198 32.74 11.51 28.01
C GLN A 198 31.66 10.49 28.37
N GLN A 199 31.83 9.25 27.93
CA GLN A 199 31.03 8.12 28.43
C GLN A 199 31.98 7.06 28.97
N GLU A 200 31.73 6.62 30.20
CA GLU A 200 32.43 5.47 30.73
C GLU A 200 32.16 4.27 29.80
N LEU A 201 33.24 3.62 29.35
CA LEU A 201 33.26 2.37 28.57
C LEU A 201 32.87 2.42 27.09
N SER A 202 32.49 3.57 26.50
CA SER A 202 32.15 3.65 25.07
C SER A 202 32.81 4.82 24.35
N LYS A 203 33.28 4.56 23.12
CA LYS A 203 33.99 5.53 22.29
C LYS A 203 33.21 5.81 21.00
N PRO A 204 33.24 7.05 20.48
CA PRO A 204 32.68 7.35 19.18
C PRO A 204 33.50 6.65 18.07
N LEU A 205 32.79 5.94 17.20
CA LEU A 205 33.32 5.21 16.05
C LEU A 205 33.28 6.06 14.77
N SER A 206 32.19 6.81 14.60
CA SER A 206 31.93 7.58 13.38
C SER A 206 31.13 8.84 13.71
N PHE A 207 31.26 9.84 12.86
CA PHE A 207 30.62 11.15 12.98
C PHE A 207 29.97 11.55 11.66
N THR A 208 28.89 12.31 11.74
CA THR A 208 28.26 13.00 10.61
C THR A 208 27.54 14.22 11.16
N ALA A 209 27.45 15.32 10.42
CA ALA A 209 26.68 16.46 10.87
C ALA A 209 25.80 17.02 9.76
N TYR A 210 24.82 17.81 10.19
CA TYR A 210 24.05 18.65 9.27
C TYR A 210 23.70 19.96 9.97
N ILE A 211 23.50 21.01 9.18
CA ILE A 211 23.11 22.33 9.67
C ILE A 211 21.62 22.56 9.44
N LYS A 212 20.92 23.07 10.46
CA LYS A 212 19.52 23.48 10.36
C LYS A 212 19.23 24.62 11.32
N ASN A 213 18.61 25.68 10.82
CA ASN A 213 18.18 26.84 11.63
C ASN A 213 19.32 27.43 12.49
N GLN A 214 20.50 27.67 11.92
CA GLN A 214 21.69 28.19 12.63
C GLN A 214 22.21 27.29 13.77
N ILE A 215 21.88 25.99 13.74
CA ILE A 215 22.37 25.01 14.70
C ILE A 215 23.00 23.86 13.90
N ILE A 216 24.25 23.53 14.23
CA ILE A 216 24.89 22.31 13.74
C ILE A 216 24.42 21.16 14.64
N THR A 217 23.81 20.16 14.03
CA THR A 217 23.51 18.90 14.68
C THR A 217 24.60 17.89 14.34
N LEU A 218 25.46 17.60 15.30
CA LEU A 218 26.46 16.55 15.20
C LEU A 218 25.86 15.25 15.69
N LEU A 219 25.91 14.20 14.86
CA LEU A 219 25.54 12.86 15.24
C LEU A 219 26.82 12.03 15.43
N CYS A 220 26.84 11.23 16.48
CA CYS A 220 27.97 10.38 16.86
C CYS A 220 27.49 8.95 17.02
N LEU A 221 28.05 8.02 16.26
CA LEU A 221 27.84 6.59 16.45
C LEU A 221 28.87 6.07 17.45
N TYR A 222 28.42 5.46 18.55
CA TYR A 222 29.30 4.94 19.60
C TYR A 222 29.46 3.42 19.52
N SER A 223 30.52 2.92 20.17
CA SER A 223 30.83 1.48 20.27
C SER A 223 29.81 0.62 21.03
N ASN A 224 28.79 1.26 21.61
CA ASN A 224 27.63 0.62 22.24
C ASN A 224 26.41 0.57 21.30
N ASP A 225 26.63 0.80 20.01
CA ASP A 225 25.62 0.78 18.93
C ASP A 225 24.49 1.79 19.14
N SER A 226 24.79 2.84 19.90
CA SER A 226 23.89 3.96 20.12
C SER A 226 24.35 5.16 19.29
N VAL A 227 23.39 5.83 18.68
CA VAL A 227 23.58 7.10 17.99
C VAL A 227 23.22 8.21 18.95
N TYR A 228 24.19 9.05 19.27
CA TYR A 228 24.01 10.24 20.09
C TYR A 228 23.91 11.48 19.21
N LYS A 229 23.13 12.44 19.69
CA LYS A 229 22.92 13.74 19.07
C LYS A 229 23.48 14.84 19.97
N VAL A 230 24.28 15.71 19.37
CA VAL A 230 24.87 16.89 20.00
C VAL A 230 24.47 18.13 19.21
N LEU A 231 24.03 19.18 19.90
CA LEU A 231 23.57 20.42 19.32
C LEU A 231 24.58 21.53 19.57
N ILE A 232 25.06 22.16 18.51
CA ILE A 232 26.07 23.22 18.56
C ILE A 232 25.45 24.49 17.95
N PRO A 233 25.10 25.49 18.76
CA PRO A 233 24.52 26.73 18.27
C PRO A 233 25.59 27.61 17.62
N LEU A 234 25.31 28.17 16.45
CA LEU A 234 26.26 29.05 15.76
C LEU A 234 26.27 30.48 16.33
N GLN A 235 25.29 30.90 17.13
CA GLN A 235 25.16 32.30 17.57
C GLN A 235 25.94 32.67 18.85
N GLN A 236 26.73 31.76 19.42
CA GLN A 236 27.45 32.05 20.66
C GLN A 236 28.73 32.85 20.39
N ASN A 237 28.81 34.07 20.95
CA ASN A 237 29.99 34.95 20.94
C ASN A 237 30.72 34.96 22.30
N THR A 238 30.63 33.87 23.08
CA THR A 238 31.34 33.79 24.36
C THR A 238 32.77 33.34 24.13
N GLU A 239 33.70 34.26 24.35
CA GLU A 239 35.13 34.01 24.38
C GLU A 239 35.51 33.23 25.66
N GLU A 240 36.35 32.21 25.48
CA GLU A 240 37.39 31.73 26.43
C GLU A 240 37.14 30.59 27.43
N GLU A 241 35.97 29.93 27.52
CA GLU A 241 35.86 28.68 28.31
C GLU A 241 35.61 27.44 27.44
N GLU A 242 36.34 26.34 27.71
CA GLU A 242 36.09 25.03 27.11
C GLU A 242 34.70 24.54 27.51
N GLN A 243 33.71 24.82 26.65
CA GLN A 243 32.33 24.44 26.91
C GLN A 243 32.14 22.95 26.66
N ILE A 244 31.58 22.25 27.65
CA ILE A 244 31.22 20.84 27.53
C ILE A 244 29.87 20.73 26.81
N LEU A 245 29.85 20.01 25.70
CA LEU A 245 28.62 19.73 24.95
C LEU A 245 27.96 18.46 25.49
N SER A 246 26.77 18.64 26.07
CA SER A 246 25.91 17.53 26.47
C SER A 246 25.40 16.76 25.24
N LYS A 247 25.35 15.44 25.36
CA LYS A 247 24.80 14.56 24.33
C LYS A 247 23.43 14.01 24.73
N SER A 248 22.59 13.78 23.74
CA SER A 248 21.29 13.13 23.92
C SER A 248 21.25 11.84 23.12
N LEU A 249 20.70 10.77 23.70
CA LEU A 249 20.50 9.51 22.96
C LEU A 249 19.43 9.72 21.89
N LEU A 250 19.77 9.49 20.62
CA LEU A 250 18.84 9.60 19.50
C LEU A 250 18.19 8.26 19.16
N LEU A 251 19.01 7.21 19.06
CA LEU A 251 18.61 5.88 18.61
C LEU A 251 19.53 4.82 19.20
N ASN A 252 18.98 3.66 19.54
CA ASN A 252 19.74 2.45 19.82
C ASN A 252 19.55 1.48 18.65
N LEU A 253 20.64 1.02 18.04
CA LEU A 253 20.64 0.19 16.83
C LEU A 253 20.47 -1.31 17.13
N SER A 254 20.25 -1.68 18.39
CA SER A 254 19.96 -3.07 18.75
C SER A 254 18.55 -3.48 18.29
N VAL A 255 18.48 -4.50 17.45
CA VAL A 255 17.22 -5.06 16.94
C VAL A 255 17.03 -6.45 17.54
N SER A 256 15.97 -6.64 18.34
CA SER A 256 15.48 -7.96 18.77
C SER A 256 16.57 -8.94 19.28
N GLY A 257 17.48 -8.46 20.12
CA GLY A 257 18.57 -9.27 20.72
C GLY A 257 19.84 -9.39 19.89
N SER A 258 19.86 -8.85 18.66
CA SER A 258 21.06 -8.73 17.83
C SER A 258 21.71 -7.36 17.99
N VAL A 259 23.04 -7.35 17.96
CA VAL A 259 23.88 -6.17 18.20
C VAL A 259 24.43 -5.71 16.85
N LEU A 260 23.99 -4.55 16.36
CA LEU A 260 24.45 -3.97 15.10
C LEU A 260 25.72 -3.14 15.35
N LYS A 261 26.88 -3.75 15.10
CA LYS A 261 28.17 -3.06 15.16
C LYS A 261 28.35 -2.19 13.91
N GLY A 262 27.88 -0.95 13.99
CA GLY A 262 28.02 0.03 12.92
C GLY A 262 29.46 0.47 12.73
N THR A 263 29.95 0.48 11.49
CA THR A 263 31.28 0.98 11.13
C THR A 263 31.22 2.41 10.61
N SER A 264 30.18 2.74 9.86
CA SER A 264 29.90 4.09 9.38
C SER A 264 28.40 4.33 9.26
N PHE A 265 28.02 5.61 9.29
CA PHE A 265 26.65 6.02 9.09
C PHE A 265 26.59 7.41 8.46
N VAL A 266 25.49 7.68 7.76
CA VAL A 266 25.26 8.94 7.05
C VAL A 266 23.84 9.41 7.27
N VAL A 267 23.65 10.73 7.36
CA VAL A 267 22.34 11.38 7.43
C VAL A 267 21.72 11.42 6.04
N LEU A 268 20.50 10.91 5.89
CA LEU A 268 19.77 10.94 4.62
C LEU A 268 18.87 12.16 4.53
N ASP A 269 18.17 12.44 5.63
CA ASP A 269 17.30 13.59 5.78
C ASP A 269 17.15 13.96 7.27
N LYS A 270 16.12 14.76 7.60
CA LYS A 270 15.86 15.22 8.97
C LYS A 270 15.52 14.08 9.95
N ASP A 271 14.93 13.01 9.45
CA ASP A 271 14.31 11.95 10.24
C ASP A 271 14.87 10.55 9.90
N HIS A 272 15.84 10.42 9.00
CA HIS A 272 16.39 9.15 8.56
C HIS A 272 17.92 9.15 8.53
N ILE A 273 18.50 8.04 8.98
CA ILE A 273 19.93 7.76 8.93
C ILE A 273 20.16 6.40 8.27
N ALA A 274 21.24 6.26 7.50
CA ALA A 274 21.71 4.97 7.02
C ALA A 274 22.92 4.52 7.84
N VAL A 275 22.94 3.27 8.26
CA VAL A 275 24.04 2.66 9.00
C VAL A 275 24.54 1.45 8.21
N LEU A 276 25.85 1.44 7.94
CA LEU A 276 26.57 0.28 7.43
C LEU A 276 27.25 -0.39 8.62
N GLY A 277 26.94 -1.66 8.86
CA GLY A 277 27.43 -2.36 10.05
C GLY A 277 27.24 -3.86 9.99
N SER A 278 27.90 -4.55 10.91
CA SER A 278 27.73 -5.98 11.07
C SER A 278 26.62 -6.28 12.05
N LEU A 279 25.65 -7.08 11.61
CA LEU A 279 24.62 -7.63 12.47
C LEU A 279 25.12 -8.95 13.07
N ALA A 280 25.33 -8.98 14.37
CA ALA A 280 25.66 -10.21 15.09
C ALA A 280 24.39 -10.76 15.76
N ALA A 281 23.84 -11.85 15.22
CA ALA A 281 22.87 -12.69 15.93
C ALA A 281 23.62 -13.71 16.79
N SER A 282 23.09 -14.07 17.96
CA SER A 282 23.77 -15.01 18.85
C SER A 282 23.96 -16.38 18.18
N GLY A 283 25.19 -16.73 17.82
CA GLY A 283 25.56 -18.06 17.30
C GLY A 283 25.74 -18.17 15.78
N GLU A 284 25.54 -17.10 14.99
CA GLU A 284 25.82 -17.08 13.55
C GLU A 284 27.03 -16.19 13.19
N GLU A 285 27.63 -16.45 12.03
CA GLU A 285 28.65 -15.57 11.44
C GLU A 285 28.08 -14.16 11.25
N SER A 286 28.86 -13.15 11.65
CA SER A 286 28.43 -11.76 11.62
C SER A 286 28.29 -11.29 10.16
N LYS A 287 27.06 -11.05 9.71
CA LYS A 287 26.78 -10.57 8.35
C LYS A 287 26.78 -9.05 8.33
N GLU A 288 27.45 -8.47 7.35
CA GLU A 288 27.36 -7.02 7.13
C GLU A 288 26.04 -6.67 6.44
N CYS A 289 25.46 -5.54 6.83
CA CYS A 289 24.21 -5.04 6.29
C CYS A 289 24.21 -3.52 6.18
N LEU A 290 23.52 -3.05 5.14
CA LEU A 290 23.16 -1.65 5.00
C LEU A 290 21.72 -1.49 5.52
N THR A 291 21.54 -0.65 6.53
CA THR A 291 20.26 -0.43 7.20
C THR A 291 19.84 1.03 7.12
N ILE A 292 18.55 1.30 6.91
CA ILE A 292 17.97 2.64 7.01
C ILE A 292 17.05 2.69 8.23
N TRP A 293 17.31 3.66 9.10
CA TRP A 293 16.61 3.85 10.36
C TRP A 293 15.87 5.17 10.36
N ASN A 294 14.66 5.15 10.92
CA ASN A 294 13.89 6.33 11.22
C ASN A 294 14.23 6.82 12.64
N THR A 295 14.77 8.03 12.74
CA THR A 295 15.16 8.64 14.02
C THR A 295 13.97 9.18 14.80
N LYS A 296 12.87 9.54 14.13
CA LYS A 296 11.65 10.08 14.77
C LYS A 296 10.84 9.01 15.49
N PHE A 297 10.69 7.84 14.87
CA PHE A 297 9.96 6.70 15.41
C PHE A 297 10.87 5.62 15.99
N GLN A 298 12.19 5.79 15.90
CA GLN A 298 13.20 4.84 16.36
C GLN A 298 13.01 3.42 15.81
N THR A 299 12.73 3.33 14.52
CA THR A 299 12.40 2.07 13.84
C THR A 299 13.33 1.79 12.67
N LEU A 300 13.71 0.53 12.51
CA LEU A 300 14.37 0.05 11.29
C LEU A 300 13.34 0.00 10.16
N GLN A 301 13.59 0.71 9.07
CA GLN A 301 12.67 0.73 7.91
C GLN A 301 13.04 -0.32 6.87
N THR A 302 14.32 -0.45 6.54
CA THR A 302 14.79 -1.42 5.55
C THR A 302 16.22 -1.85 5.84
N SER A 303 16.56 -3.07 5.43
CA SER A 303 17.87 -3.68 5.59
C SER A 303 18.22 -4.46 4.32
N LYS A 304 19.48 -4.43 3.93
CA LYS A 304 20.04 -5.25 2.85
C LYS A 304 21.30 -5.93 3.32
N GLU A 305 21.29 -7.26 3.26
CA GLU A 305 22.45 -8.10 3.60
C GLU A 305 23.54 -7.99 2.52
N LEU A 306 24.79 -7.93 2.96
CA LEU A 306 25.99 -7.77 2.15
C LEU A 306 26.96 -8.94 2.42
N PRO A 307 26.77 -10.10 1.77
CA PRO A 307 27.47 -11.34 2.14
C PRO A 307 28.98 -11.33 1.84
N LEU A 308 29.45 -10.48 0.93
CA LEU A 308 30.87 -10.40 0.53
C LEU A 308 31.69 -9.44 1.42
N GLY A 309 31.09 -8.90 2.49
CA GLY A 309 31.71 -7.90 3.37
C GLY A 309 31.99 -6.56 2.69
N THR A 310 32.38 -5.56 3.49
CA THR A 310 32.66 -4.19 3.07
C THR A 310 33.95 -3.66 3.72
N SER A 311 34.40 -2.49 3.28
CA SER A 311 35.52 -1.77 3.92
C SER A 311 35.08 -0.95 5.13
N GLY A 312 33.78 -0.95 5.46
CA GLY A 312 33.19 -0.10 6.49
C GLY A 312 33.04 1.37 6.11
N GLN A 313 33.32 1.74 4.85
CA GLN A 313 33.09 3.10 4.32
C GLN A 313 31.76 3.19 3.58
N LEU A 314 30.98 4.23 3.88
CA LEU A 314 29.71 4.54 3.25
C LEU A 314 29.70 6.01 2.80
N TRP A 315 29.38 6.25 1.53
CA TRP A 315 29.14 7.58 0.98
C TRP A 315 27.70 7.69 0.48
N CYS A 316 27.12 8.89 0.57
CA CYS A 316 25.76 9.17 0.14
C CYS A 316 25.70 10.49 -0.64
N TYR A 317 25.28 10.42 -1.90
CA TYR A 317 25.10 11.59 -2.76
C TYR A 317 23.87 11.37 -3.65
N GLU A 318 23.03 12.39 -3.82
CA GLU A 318 21.90 12.38 -4.79
C GLU A 318 21.07 11.08 -4.75
N GLU A 319 20.59 10.70 -3.56
CA GLU A 319 19.77 9.50 -3.32
C GLU A 319 20.46 8.15 -3.65
N LYS A 320 21.79 8.15 -3.73
CA LYS A 320 22.61 6.96 -4.02
C LYS A 320 23.61 6.70 -2.89
N PHE A 321 23.61 5.47 -2.41
CA PHE A 321 24.68 4.94 -1.56
C PHE A 321 25.80 4.39 -2.40
N PHE A 322 27.03 4.69 -2.00
CA PHE A 322 28.24 4.10 -2.54
C PHE A 322 29.01 3.44 -1.41
N PHE A 323 29.43 2.21 -1.61
CA PHE A 323 30.27 1.47 -0.68
C PHE A 323 30.96 0.33 -1.40
N THR A 324 32.04 -0.18 -0.81
CA THR A 324 32.75 -1.34 -1.36
C THR A 324 32.05 -2.62 -0.92
N HIS A 325 31.73 -3.52 -1.84
CA HIS A 325 31.19 -4.84 -1.55
C HIS A 325 32.12 -5.89 -2.14
N GLY A 326 32.83 -6.63 -1.29
CA GLY A 326 33.92 -7.50 -1.73
C GLY A 326 35.04 -6.72 -2.44
N LYS A 327 35.19 -6.93 -3.77
CA LYS A 327 36.21 -6.26 -4.62
C LYS A 327 35.61 -5.27 -5.62
N VAL A 328 34.36 -4.86 -5.42
CA VAL A 328 33.68 -3.94 -6.34
C VAL A 328 33.13 -2.73 -5.58
N LEU A 329 33.04 -1.59 -6.27
CA LEU A 329 32.31 -0.43 -5.80
C LEU A 329 30.85 -0.59 -6.24
N THR A 330 29.95 -0.71 -5.26
CA THR A 330 28.53 -0.94 -5.48
C THR A 330 27.75 0.34 -5.23
N VAL A 331 26.74 0.59 -6.07
CA VAL A 331 25.80 1.69 -5.96
C VAL A 331 24.43 1.14 -5.64
N ILE A 332 23.77 1.73 -4.64
CA ILE A 332 22.39 1.41 -4.28
C ILE A 332 21.58 2.69 -4.25
N MET A 333 20.54 2.76 -5.08
CA MET A 333 19.57 3.85 -5.00
C MET A 333 18.65 3.62 -3.80
N TYR A 334 18.30 4.68 -3.10
CA TYR A 334 17.30 4.61 -2.04
C TYR A 334 16.21 5.64 -2.29
N LYS A 335 14.99 5.28 -1.92
CA LYS A 335 13.87 6.22 -1.86
C LYS A 335 13.52 6.42 -0.40
N CYS A 336 13.48 7.66 0.04
CA CYS A 336 13.12 8.01 1.41
C CYS A 336 11.90 8.94 1.40
N GLU A 337 10.76 8.43 1.86
CA GLU A 337 9.56 9.26 2.01
C GLU A 337 9.57 9.99 3.35
N THR A 338 8.89 11.14 3.43
CA THR A 338 8.76 11.89 4.69
C THR A 338 8.18 11.02 5.80
N SER A 339 8.79 11.08 6.98
CA SER A 339 8.41 10.29 8.15
C SER A 339 6.97 10.57 8.59
N SER A 340 6.06 9.64 8.31
CA SER A 340 4.68 9.63 8.80
C SER A 340 4.39 8.34 9.56
N LEU A 341 3.42 8.41 10.49
CA LEU A 341 2.96 7.21 11.19
C LEU A 341 2.37 6.18 10.22
N ALA A 342 1.67 6.63 9.17
CA ALA A 342 1.15 5.76 8.13
C ALA A 342 2.26 5.01 7.38
N ALA A 343 3.38 5.68 7.09
CA ALA A 343 4.55 5.06 6.47
C ALA A 343 5.24 4.07 7.43
N ALA A 344 5.37 4.40 8.71
CA ALA A 344 5.99 3.52 9.72
C ALA A 344 5.17 2.24 9.97
N VAL A 345 3.83 2.31 9.88
CA VAL A 345 2.91 1.18 10.11
C VAL A 345 2.57 0.43 8.81
N GLY A 346 3.16 0.82 7.66
CA GLY A 346 2.90 0.17 6.36
C GLY A 346 1.48 0.37 5.81
N LYS A 347 0.78 1.41 6.27
CA LYS A 347 -0.59 1.76 5.84
C LYS A 347 -0.64 2.83 4.74
N LEU A 348 0.50 3.43 4.42
CA LEU A 348 0.57 4.39 3.33
C LEU A 348 0.47 3.62 2.01
N LYS A 349 -0.55 3.95 1.21
CA LYS A 349 -0.64 3.44 -0.17
C LYS A 349 0.57 3.95 -0.93
N ASP A 350 1.34 3.01 -1.48
CA ASP A 350 2.42 3.34 -2.40
C ASP A 350 1.81 4.13 -3.56
N SER A 351 2.20 5.40 -3.69
CA SER A 351 1.63 6.30 -4.72
C SER A 351 2.23 6.04 -6.11
N GLN A 352 3.11 5.05 -6.22
CA GLN A 352 3.65 4.61 -7.48
C GLN A 352 2.62 3.72 -8.18
N THR A 353 1.99 4.25 -9.22
CA THR A 353 1.64 3.42 -10.38
C THR A 353 2.95 2.81 -10.87
N PRO A 354 3.16 1.48 -10.78
CA PRO A 354 4.28 0.88 -11.48
C PRO A 354 4.06 1.11 -12.97
N ASP A 355 4.87 1.99 -13.55
CA ASP A 355 5.03 2.03 -15.00
C ASP A 355 5.54 0.62 -15.38
N VAL A 356 4.72 -0.09 -16.17
CA VAL A 356 4.85 -1.50 -16.55
C VAL A 356 4.44 -2.52 -15.48
N SER A 357 3.13 -2.63 -15.22
CA SER A 357 2.57 -3.86 -14.66
C SER A 357 2.40 -4.92 -15.77
N SER A 358 3.42 -5.74 -16.02
CA SER A 358 3.17 -7.04 -16.63
C SER A 358 2.41 -7.89 -15.61
N PHE A 359 1.09 -7.97 -15.74
CA PHE A 359 0.30 -8.85 -14.90
C PHE A 359 0.63 -10.30 -15.28
N VAL A 360 1.16 -11.05 -14.32
CA VAL A 360 1.34 -12.49 -14.46
C VAL A 360 -0.01 -13.15 -14.15
N ASN A 361 -0.56 -13.87 -15.13
CA ASN A 361 -1.75 -14.69 -14.94
C ASN A 361 -1.33 -15.94 -14.14
N TRP A 362 -1.77 -16.06 -12.89
CA TRP A 362 -1.46 -17.22 -12.06
C TRP A 362 -2.19 -18.50 -12.52
N ASN A 363 -3.17 -18.39 -13.42
CA ASN A 363 -3.92 -19.53 -13.95
C ASN A 363 -3.20 -20.25 -15.11
N THR A 364 -2.09 -19.71 -15.63
CA THR A 364 -1.26 -20.39 -16.67
C THR A 364 -0.23 -21.37 -16.08
N LEU A 365 -0.21 -21.59 -14.77
CA LEU A 365 0.71 -22.53 -14.10
C LEU A 365 0.22 -23.99 -14.08
N GLY A 366 -0.87 -24.31 -14.78
CA GLY A 366 -1.25 -25.68 -15.07
C GLY A 366 -0.81 -26.06 -16.48
N ASP A 367 0.17 -26.95 -16.59
CA ASP A 367 0.62 -27.65 -17.82
C ASP A 367 1.80 -27.10 -18.63
N GLU A 368 2.85 -26.53 -18.01
CA GLU A 368 4.20 -26.57 -18.61
C GLU A 368 5.29 -26.89 -17.58
N GLU A 369 5.67 -28.16 -17.51
CA GLU A 369 6.91 -28.62 -16.88
C GLU A 369 8.09 -27.97 -17.64
N LEU A 370 8.75 -27.02 -16.98
CA LEU A 370 9.86 -26.22 -17.49
C LEU A 370 11.00 -27.09 -18.07
N VAL A 371 11.15 -27.09 -19.39
CA VAL A 371 12.45 -27.34 -20.04
C VAL A 371 13.10 -25.98 -20.31
N ALA A 372 13.62 -25.35 -19.26
CA ALA A 372 14.60 -24.28 -19.38
C ALA A 372 15.91 -24.80 -18.80
N SER A 373 16.81 -25.17 -19.71
CA SER A 373 18.16 -25.60 -19.42
C SER A 373 18.99 -24.43 -18.89
N TYR A 374 19.45 -24.54 -17.64
CA TYR A 374 20.64 -23.82 -17.18
C TYR A 374 21.66 -24.85 -16.73
N GLN A 375 22.72 -24.98 -17.52
CA GLN A 375 23.93 -25.72 -17.15
C GLN A 375 24.67 -24.95 -16.05
N SER A 376 24.78 -25.51 -14.85
CA SER A 376 26.07 -25.70 -14.16
C SER A 376 25.92 -26.40 -12.79
N GLN A 377 26.47 -27.63 -12.75
CA GLN A 377 27.23 -28.26 -11.66
C GLN A 377 26.59 -28.55 -10.29
N GLN A 378 26.19 -29.82 -10.14
CA GLN A 378 26.46 -30.77 -9.04
C GLN A 378 26.38 -30.29 -7.57
N SER A 379 25.43 -30.84 -6.82
CA SER A 379 25.74 -31.73 -5.70
C SER A 379 24.54 -32.55 -5.17
N VAL A 380 24.80 -33.86 -5.11
CA VAL A 380 24.40 -34.90 -4.14
C VAL A 380 22.91 -35.16 -3.83
N ALA A 381 22.57 -36.43 -4.08
CA ALA A 381 21.28 -37.09 -3.96
C ALA A 381 20.84 -37.40 -2.52
N LEU A 382 19.52 -37.38 -2.30
CA LEU A 382 18.82 -38.28 -1.37
C LEU A 382 17.44 -38.68 -1.95
N LYS A 383 17.19 -40.00 -1.90
CA LYS A 383 16.06 -40.85 -2.36
C LYS A 383 14.75 -40.54 -1.59
N SER A 384 13.50 -40.91 -1.93
CA SER A 384 12.79 -41.59 -3.02
C SER A 384 11.27 -41.66 -2.65
N GLU A 385 10.37 -41.36 -3.61
CA GLU A 385 9.00 -41.92 -3.86
C GLU A 385 7.84 -41.84 -2.81
N PRO A 386 6.54 -42.02 -3.20
CA PRO A 386 5.97 -42.32 -4.53
C PRO A 386 4.80 -41.43 -5.02
N LYS A 387 4.64 -41.55 -6.35
CA LYS A 387 3.56 -41.15 -7.26
C LYS A 387 2.14 -41.48 -6.77
N MET A 388 1.19 -40.56 -7.03
CA MET A 388 -0.19 -40.93 -7.34
C MET A 388 -0.53 -40.46 -8.76
N THR A 389 -0.92 -41.42 -9.59
CA THR A 389 -1.18 -41.26 -11.02
C THR A 389 -2.66 -40.93 -11.24
N LEU A 390 -2.95 -39.90 -12.03
CA LEU A 390 -4.26 -39.75 -12.67
C LEU A 390 -4.09 -39.55 -14.18
N ARG A 391 -4.86 -40.36 -14.90
CA ARG A 391 -4.73 -40.71 -16.32
C ARG A 391 -4.96 -39.51 -17.24
N SER A 392 -3.94 -39.14 -18.02
CA SER A 392 -4.08 -38.29 -19.21
C SER A 392 -4.66 -39.11 -20.37
N LYS A 393 -5.82 -38.68 -20.89
CA LYS A 393 -6.32 -39.09 -22.20
C LYS A 393 -5.58 -38.27 -23.26
N ARG A 394 -4.74 -38.95 -24.02
CA ARG A 394 -3.99 -38.44 -25.17
C ARG A 394 -4.96 -38.10 -26.30
N ASN A 395 -5.16 -36.81 -26.58
CA ASN A 395 -5.72 -36.36 -27.86
C ASN A 395 -4.64 -35.59 -28.62
N THR A 396 -4.18 -36.19 -29.71
CA THR A 396 -3.36 -35.58 -30.75
C THR A 396 -4.19 -34.58 -31.54
N VAL A 397 -3.81 -33.30 -31.54
CA VAL A 397 -4.24 -32.33 -32.58
C VAL A 397 -3.02 -31.54 -33.05
N ALA A 398 -2.92 -31.44 -34.37
CA ALA A 398 -1.81 -30.96 -35.15
C ALA A 398 -1.49 -29.47 -34.92
N LYS A 399 -0.20 -29.13 -35.08
CA LYS A 399 0.31 -27.77 -35.23
C LYS A 399 -0.40 -27.05 -36.39
N VAL A 400 -1.22 -26.06 -36.07
CA VAL A 400 -1.55 -24.94 -36.95
C VAL A 400 -1.45 -23.69 -36.10
N GLN A 401 -0.46 -22.82 -36.40
CA GLN A 401 -0.43 -21.47 -35.87
C GLN A 401 -1.56 -20.66 -36.50
N PRO A 402 -2.39 -19.94 -35.73
CA PRO A 402 -3.08 -18.77 -36.24
C PRO A 402 -2.39 -17.51 -35.69
N ASP A 403 -1.94 -16.65 -36.60
CA ASP A 403 -1.63 -15.25 -36.29
C ASP A 403 -2.86 -14.62 -35.63
N THR A 404 -2.82 -14.45 -34.31
CA THR A 404 -3.94 -13.91 -33.53
C THR A 404 -3.57 -12.52 -33.04
N LEU A 405 -4.15 -11.50 -33.69
CA LEU A 405 -4.09 -10.11 -33.24
C LEU A 405 -4.56 -9.98 -31.79
N SER A 406 -3.89 -9.16 -30.99
CA SER A 406 -4.27 -8.88 -29.60
C SER A 406 -5.70 -8.29 -29.54
N VAL A 407 -6.52 -8.76 -28.58
CA VAL A 407 -7.91 -8.31 -28.36
C VAL A 407 -8.02 -6.78 -28.29
N GLY A 408 -7.01 -6.11 -27.72
CA GLY A 408 -6.96 -4.64 -27.67
C GLY A 408 -6.77 -3.97 -29.03
N GLN A 409 -6.01 -4.58 -29.94
CA GLN A 409 -5.80 -4.06 -31.30
C GLN A 409 -7.05 -4.22 -32.17
N LEU A 410 -7.79 -5.31 -32.01
CA LEU A 410 -9.08 -5.52 -32.69
C LEU A 410 -10.14 -4.51 -32.23
N LEU A 411 -10.23 -4.24 -30.93
CA LEU A 411 -11.16 -3.25 -30.38
C LEU A 411 -10.85 -1.81 -30.79
N LEU A 412 -9.57 -1.47 -31.02
CA LEU A 412 -9.15 -0.15 -31.51
C LEU A 412 -9.52 0.05 -32.99
N ASN A 413 -9.34 -0.98 -33.83
CA ASN A 413 -9.71 -0.93 -35.25
C ASN A 413 -11.22 -0.80 -35.47
N LEU A 414 -12.01 -1.22 -34.49
CA LEU A 414 -13.47 -1.25 -34.53
C LEU A 414 -14.15 0.04 -34.02
N LYS A 415 -13.37 1.03 -33.57
CA LYS A 415 -13.88 2.28 -32.99
C LYS A 415 -14.75 3.09 -33.96
N ASP A 416 -14.46 3.03 -35.26
CA ASP A 416 -15.14 3.78 -36.33
C ASP A 416 -16.10 2.93 -37.19
N ALA A 417 -16.24 1.62 -36.90
CA ALA A 417 -17.09 0.71 -37.67
C ALA A 417 -18.58 1.01 -37.49
N SER A 418 -19.43 0.64 -38.46
CA SER A 418 -20.90 0.78 -38.31
C SER A 418 -21.46 -0.13 -37.20
N ALA A 419 -22.62 0.24 -36.63
CA ALA A 419 -23.21 -0.44 -35.46
C ALA A 419 -23.43 -1.95 -35.65
N THR A 420 -23.85 -2.38 -36.85
CA THR A 420 -24.13 -3.79 -37.14
C THR A 420 -22.86 -4.61 -37.36
N VAL A 421 -21.88 -4.05 -38.07
CA VAL A 421 -20.57 -4.70 -38.29
C VAL A 421 -19.81 -4.88 -36.97
N PHE A 422 -19.93 -3.90 -36.06
CA PHE A 422 -19.35 -3.97 -34.73
C PHE A 422 -19.94 -5.11 -33.89
N GLU A 423 -21.27 -5.30 -33.89
CA GLU A 423 -21.93 -6.38 -33.14
C GLU A 423 -21.61 -7.77 -33.72
N ASP A 424 -21.56 -7.91 -35.04
CA ASP A 424 -21.27 -9.19 -35.72
C ASP A 424 -19.82 -9.66 -35.50
N GLU A 425 -18.84 -8.75 -35.55
CA GLU A 425 -17.45 -9.09 -35.24
C GLU A 425 -17.24 -9.44 -33.76
N LEU A 426 -17.93 -8.75 -32.84
CA LEU A 426 -17.89 -9.10 -31.42
C LEU A 426 -18.51 -10.47 -31.15
N ARG A 427 -19.60 -10.83 -31.84
CA ARG A 427 -20.20 -12.17 -31.77
C ARG A 427 -19.23 -13.23 -32.28
N GLN A 428 -18.51 -12.94 -33.36
CA GLN A 428 -17.49 -13.83 -33.90
C GLN A 428 -16.30 -14.00 -32.94
N LEU A 429 -15.84 -12.92 -32.29
CA LEU A 429 -14.78 -12.94 -31.29
C LEU A 429 -15.17 -13.77 -30.06
N MET A 430 -16.42 -13.64 -29.60
CA MET A 430 -16.96 -14.47 -28.52
C MET A 430 -17.12 -15.95 -28.89
N SER A 431 -17.34 -16.28 -30.18
CA SER A 431 -17.41 -17.68 -30.64
C SER A 431 -16.04 -18.34 -30.83
N LYS A 432 -14.99 -17.56 -31.10
CA LYS A 432 -13.61 -18.04 -31.28
C LYS A 432 -12.87 -18.21 -29.95
N ALA A 433 -13.34 -17.58 -28.88
CA ALA A 433 -12.74 -17.63 -27.55
C ALA A 433 -13.04 -18.97 -26.84
N GLN A 434 -12.31 -20.03 -27.20
CA GLN A 434 -12.11 -21.26 -26.41
C GLN A 434 -10.77 -21.23 -25.63
N MET A 435 -10.30 -20.04 -25.25
CA MET A 435 -9.00 -19.80 -24.60
C MET A 435 -9.16 -19.47 -23.10
N PRO A 436 -8.12 -19.65 -22.25
CA PRO A 436 -8.22 -19.48 -20.80
C PRO A 436 -8.58 -18.07 -20.28
N ASP A 437 -8.62 -17.04 -21.14
CA ASP A 437 -8.92 -15.63 -20.80
C ASP A 437 -10.33 -15.15 -21.23
N ILE A 438 -11.32 -16.05 -21.29
CA ILE A 438 -12.69 -15.72 -21.72
C ILE A 438 -13.30 -14.57 -20.89
N GLN A 439 -13.14 -14.57 -19.57
CA GLN A 439 -13.75 -13.53 -18.70
C GLN A 439 -13.12 -12.15 -18.89
N ALA A 440 -11.79 -12.06 -18.98
CA ALA A 440 -11.10 -10.79 -19.22
C ALA A 440 -11.41 -10.23 -20.62
N THR A 441 -11.45 -11.11 -21.63
CA THR A 441 -11.82 -10.74 -23.00
C THR A 441 -13.25 -10.20 -23.06
N ILE A 442 -14.19 -10.85 -22.38
CA ILE A 442 -15.59 -10.36 -22.30
C ILE A 442 -15.66 -9.02 -21.56
N GLY A 443 -14.92 -8.84 -20.46
CA GLY A 443 -14.82 -7.55 -19.76
C GLY A 443 -14.34 -6.41 -20.67
N CYS A 444 -13.30 -6.65 -21.48
CA CYS A 444 -12.81 -5.70 -22.48
C CYS A 444 -13.86 -5.37 -23.55
N VAL A 445 -14.57 -6.38 -24.04
CA VAL A 445 -15.66 -6.21 -25.03
C VAL A 445 -16.80 -5.37 -24.47
N ILE A 446 -17.26 -5.67 -23.24
CA ILE A 446 -18.32 -4.90 -22.58
C ILE A 446 -17.86 -3.46 -22.31
N THR A 447 -16.62 -3.27 -21.87
CA THR A 447 -16.06 -1.93 -21.65
C THR A 447 -16.02 -1.12 -22.95
N ALA A 448 -15.62 -1.73 -24.07
CA ALA A 448 -15.64 -1.08 -25.38
C ALA A 448 -17.08 -0.73 -25.83
N LEU A 449 -18.04 -1.63 -25.63
CA LEU A 449 -19.46 -1.37 -25.89
C LEU A 449 -20.00 -0.21 -25.05
N MET A 450 -19.67 -0.17 -23.75
CA MET A 450 -20.13 0.87 -22.84
C MET A 450 -19.51 2.23 -23.19
N ASN A 451 -18.21 2.27 -23.52
CA ASN A 451 -17.56 3.48 -24.03
C ASN A 451 -18.23 4.01 -25.30
N ARG A 452 -18.68 3.11 -26.18
CA ARG A 452 -19.43 3.48 -27.38
C ARG A 452 -20.86 3.96 -27.09
N CYS A 453 -21.53 3.40 -26.09
CA CYS A 453 -22.85 3.86 -25.62
C CYS A 453 -22.77 5.25 -24.96
N LYS A 454 -21.68 5.53 -24.22
CA LYS A 454 -21.40 6.84 -23.62
C LYS A 454 -21.11 7.91 -24.69
N THR A 455 -20.36 7.56 -25.74
CA THR A 455 -20.02 8.52 -26.82
C THR A 455 -21.16 8.73 -27.82
N ASN A 456 -22.01 7.73 -28.07
CA ASN A 456 -23.15 7.85 -28.98
C ASN A 456 -24.48 7.55 -28.27
N PRO A 457 -25.27 8.57 -27.88
CA PRO A 457 -26.49 8.38 -27.09
C PRO A 457 -27.62 7.66 -27.85
N LYS A 458 -27.55 7.58 -29.19
CA LYS A 458 -28.54 6.87 -30.03
C LYS A 458 -28.25 5.37 -30.18
N TYR A 459 -27.03 4.94 -29.86
CA TYR A 459 -26.62 3.54 -29.97
C TYR A 459 -26.79 2.84 -28.63
N TYR A 460 -27.63 1.80 -28.59
CA TYR A 460 -27.83 0.97 -27.40
C TYR A 460 -28.16 -0.48 -27.82
N PRO A 461 -27.18 -1.41 -27.76
CA PRO A 461 -27.31 -2.77 -28.27
C PRO A 461 -28.02 -3.69 -27.26
N ARG A 462 -29.29 -3.39 -26.95
CA ARG A 462 -30.08 -4.03 -25.88
C ARG A 462 -30.07 -5.57 -25.95
N ASN A 463 -30.38 -6.14 -27.11
CA ASN A 463 -30.48 -7.60 -27.29
C ASN A 463 -29.13 -8.30 -27.12
N PHE A 464 -28.05 -7.65 -27.54
CA PHE A 464 -26.70 -8.18 -27.41
C PHE A 464 -26.22 -8.18 -25.95
N LEU A 465 -26.49 -7.08 -25.21
CA LEU A 465 -26.19 -7.00 -23.78
C LEU A 465 -26.97 -8.04 -22.98
N LEU A 466 -28.27 -8.20 -23.25
CA LEU A 466 -29.09 -9.22 -22.60
C LEU A 466 -28.56 -10.63 -22.86
N HIS A 467 -28.19 -10.95 -24.10
CA HIS A 467 -27.60 -12.23 -24.45
C HIS A 467 -26.28 -12.49 -23.70
N ILE A 468 -25.40 -11.49 -23.60
CA ILE A 468 -24.11 -11.62 -22.90
C ILE A 468 -24.31 -11.87 -21.41
N VAL A 469 -25.20 -11.11 -20.76
CA VAL A 469 -25.46 -11.25 -19.32
C VAL A 469 -26.19 -12.56 -19.00
N GLN A 470 -27.03 -13.08 -19.90
CA GLN A 470 -27.74 -14.34 -19.69
C GLN A 470 -26.89 -15.59 -19.92
N THR A 471 -25.93 -15.54 -20.85
CA THR A 471 -25.16 -16.72 -21.29
C THR A 471 -23.82 -16.89 -20.61
N ARG A 472 -23.31 -15.88 -19.89
CA ARG A 472 -21.97 -15.88 -19.30
C ARG A 472 -22.01 -15.50 -17.81
N ASP A 473 -21.15 -16.12 -17.02
CA ASP A 473 -20.95 -15.76 -15.61
C ASP A 473 -20.13 -14.46 -15.52
N LEU A 474 -20.84 -13.34 -15.45
CA LEU A 474 -20.28 -12.01 -15.33
C LEU A 474 -20.41 -11.46 -13.92
N SER A 475 -19.51 -10.53 -13.59
CA SER A 475 -19.49 -9.79 -12.33
C SER A 475 -19.48 -8.29 -12.60
N TYR A 476 -19.95 -7.52 -11.62
CA TYR A 476 -19.92 -6.07 -11.66
C TYR A 476 -18.49 -5.54 -11.80
N SER A 477 -17.52 -6.15 -11.11
CA SER A 477 -16.10 -5.75 -11.17
C SER A 477 -15.50 -5.85 -12.58
N LEU A 478 -15.99 -6.77 -13.41
CA LEU A 478 -15.54 -6.93 -14.80
C LEU A 478 -16.20 -5.91 -15.75
N CYS A 479 -17.34 -5.33 -15.38
CA CYS A 479 -18.10 -4.42 -16.22
C CYS A 479 -18.85 -3.32 -15.43
N PRO A 480 -18.14 -2.46 -14.68
CA PRO A 480 -18.76 -1.51 -13.74
C PRO A 480 -19.70 -0.52 -14.44
N ASP A 481 -19.38 -0.16 -15.68
CA ASP A 481 -20.16 0.80 -16.46
C ASP A 481 -21.50 0.28 -16.99
N LEU A 482 -21.71 -1.05 -17.01
CA LEU A 482 -22.89 -1.65 -17.63
C LEU A 482 -24.18 -1.25 -16.91
N MET A 483 -24.22 -1.43 -15.58
CA MET A 483 -25.39 -1.08 -14.78
C MET A 483 -25.60 0.44 -14.70
N ALA A 484 -24.52 1.23 -14.70
CA ALA A 484 -24.61 2.68 -14.74
C ALA A 484 -25.30 3.18 -16.03
N VAL A 485 -24.86 2.69 -17.20
CA VAL A 485 -25.48 3.03 -18.49
C VAL A 485 -26.92 2.51 -18.56
N ALA A 486 -27.20 1.31 -18.02
CA ALA A 486 -28.55 0.77 -17.97
C ALA A 486 -29.50 1.60 -17.08
N LEU A 487 -29.02 2.16 -15.97
CA LEU A 487 -29.75 3.09 -15.11
C LEU A 487 -30.06 4.41 -15.83
N GLU A 488 -29.09 4.98 -16.56
CA GLU A 488 -29.29 6.19 -17.36
C GLU A 488 -30.34 6.00 -18.46
N LYS A 489 -30.30 4.85 -19.15
CA LYS A 489 -31.26 4.50 -20.22
C LYS A 489 -32.59 3.97 -19.68
N LYS A 490 -32.72 3.77 -18.36
CA LYS A 490 -33.89 3.17 -17.68
C LYS A 490 -34.26 1.79 -18.27
N ASP A 491 -33.27 0.97 -18.61
CA ASP A 491 -33.52 -0.41 -19.08
C ASP A 491 -33.73 -1.35 -17.90
N VAL A 492 -34.98 -1.38 -17.44
CA VAL A 492 -35.42 -2.11 -16.26
C VAL A 492 -35.19 -3.63 -16.38
N HIS A 493 -35.32 -4.20 -17.58
CA HIS A 493 -35.14 -5.63 -17.81
C HIS A 493 -33.66 -6.04 -17.67
N LEU A 494 -32.74 -5.27 -18.26
CA LEU A 494 -31.30 -5.53 -18.14
C LEU A 494 -30.86 -5.41 -16.67
N LEU A 495 -31.33 -4.38 -15.96
CA LEU A 495 -31.05 -4.21 -14.53
C LEU A 495 -31.56 -5.38 -13.68
N GLN A 496 -32.77 -5.88 -13.95
CA GLN A 496 -33.32 -7.04 -13.25
C GLN A 496 -32.43 -8.29 -13.40
N ILE A 497 -31.92 -8.54 -14.61
CA ILE A 497 -31.05 -9.70 -14.85
C ILE A 497 -29.68 -9.50 -14.19
N CYS A 498 -29.11 -8.29 -14.26
CA CYS A 498 -27.85 -7.97 -13.58
C CYS A 498 -27.96 -8.18 -12.06
N LEU A 499 -29.01 -7.67 -11.41
CA LEU A 499 -29.28 -7.87 -9.98
C LEU A 499 -29.40 -9.34 -9.57
N GLN A 500 -29.87 -10.20 -10.49
CA GLN A 500 -30.03 -11.63 -10.22
C GLN A 500 -28.77 -12.46 -10.49
N ARG A 501 -27.80 -11.96 -11.26
CA ARG A 501 -26.67 -12.73 -11.75
C ARG A 501 -25.33 -12.25 -11.22
N PHE A 502 -25.17 -10.95 -10.97
CA PHE A 502 -23.89 -10.41 -10.54
C PHE A 502 -23.71 -10.64 -9.03
N PRO A 503 -22.60 -11.28 -8.61
CA PRO A 503 -22.36 -11.60 -7.20
C PRO A 503 -21.85 -10.43 -6.36
N ASP A 504 -21.33 -9.38 -7.00
CA ASP A 504 -20.49 -8.34 -6.41
C ASP A 504 -20.99 -6.90 -6.71
N ILE A 505 -22.31 -6.71 -6.71
CA ILE A 505 -22.91 -5.40 -6.98
C ILE A 505 -22.73 -4.47 -5.76
N PRO A 506 -22.16 -3.27 -5.92
CA PRO A 506 -22.05 -2.31 -4.84
C PRO A 506 -23.42 -1.83 -4.34
N GLU A 507 -23.53 -1.58 -3.04
CA GLU A 507 -24.77 -1.14 -2.39
C GLU A 507 -25.30 0.19 -2.94
N GLU A 508 -24.42 1.07 -3.41
CA GLU A 508 -24.78 2.33 -4.09
C GLU A 508 -25.63 2.06 -5.35
N ILE A 509 -25.24 1.07 -6.15
CA ILE A 509 -25.91 0.70 -7.40
C ILE A 509 -27.21 -0.05 -7.10
N THR A 510 -27.22 -0.92 -6.09
CA THR A 510 -28.43 -1.59 -5.61
C THR A 510 -29.47 -0.58 -5.14
N TYR A 511 -29.06 0.44 -4.37
CA TYR A 511 -29.92 1.56 -3.98
C TYR A 511 -30.41 2.37 -5.19
N ALA A 512 -29.54 2.67 -6.16
CA ALA A 512 -29.92 3.39 -7.37
C ALA A 512 -31.01 2.63 -8.15
N CYS A 513 -30.89 1.31 -8.26
CA CYS A 513 -31.92 0.45 -8.85
C CYS A 513 -33.24 0.51 -8.07
N LEU A 514 -33.19 0.37 -6.73
CA LEU A 514 -34.37 0.47 -5.86
C LEU A 514 -35.10 1.82 -6.05
N LYS A 515 -34.35 2.93 -6.03
CA LYS A 515 -34.90 4.28 -6.22
C LYS A 515 -35.58 4.43 -7.57
N VAL A 516 -34.95 3.94 -8.65
CA VAL A 516 -35.53 3.99 -9.99
C VAL A 516 -36.80 3.13 -10.06
N PHE A 517 -36.79 1.90 -9.56
CA PHE A 517 -37.94 1.00 -9.59
C PHE A 517 -39.14 1.54 -8.80
N LEU A 518 -38.90 2.16 -7.63
CA LEU A 518 -39.96 2.80 -6.84
C LEU A 518 -40.52 4.05 -7.54
N SER A 519 -39.68 4.81 -8.24
CA SER A 519 -40.05 6.07 -8.91
C SER A 519 -40.78 5.89 -10.25
N ILE A 520 -40.69 4.72 -10.89
CA ILE A 520 -41.36 4.45 -12.16
C ILE A 520 -42.88 4.27 -11.94
N SER A 521 -43.69 4.89 -12.80
CA SER A 521 -45.15 4.74 -12.82
C SER A 521 -45.57 3.34 -13.30
N GLU A 522 -46.62 2.77 -12.70
CA GLU A 522 -47.10 1.43 -13.07
C GLU A 522 -47.58 1.32 -14.53
N ALA A 523 -48.17 2.38 -15.07
CA ALA A 523 -48.61 2.43 -16.48
C ALA A 523 -47.46 2.29 -17.50
N TYR A 524 -46.23 2.62 -17.09
CA TYR A 524 -45.03 2.43 -17.91
C TYR A 524 -44.48 1.00 -17.79
N LEU A 525 -44.55 0.41 -16.59
CA LEU A 525 -44.10 -0.97 -16.34
C LEU A 525 -44.96 -2.02 -17.04
N GLN A 526 -46.26 -1.78 -17.19
CA GLN A 526 -47.16 -2.67 -17.96
C GLN A 526 -46.77 -2.80 -19.43
N ARG A 527 -45.98 -1.87 -19.97
CA ARG A 527 -45.50 -1.88 -21.37
C ARG A 527 -44.11 -2.48 -21.53
N ILE A 528 -43.46 -2.87 -20.44
CA ILE A 528 -42.09 -3.38 -20.41
C ILE A 528 -42.10 -4.88 -20.14
N ASP A 529 -41.25 -5.61 -20.88
CA ASP A 529 -40.94 -7.01 -20.62
C ASP A 529 -40.12 -7.14 -19.33
N VAL A 530 -40.72 -7.68 -18.28
CA VAL A 530 -40.12 -7.91 -16.95
C VAL A 530 -40.30 -9.39 -16.65
N ASN A 531 -39.25 -10.05 -16.16
CA ASN A 531 -39.39 -11.45 -15.74
C ASN A 531 -40.27 -11.51 -14.47
N LEU A 532 -41.44 -12.13 -14.60
CA LEU A 532 -42.45 -12.27 -13.53
C LEU A 532 -42.35 -13.59 -12.74
N GLU A 533 -41.38 -14.47 -13.03
CA GLU A 533 -41.22 -15.80 -12.38
C GLU A 533 -41.21 -15.76 -10.85
N SER A 534 -40.75 -14.65 -10.26
CA SER A 534 -40.70 -14.45 -8.81
C SER A 534 -42.04 -14.05 -8.18
N VAL A 535 -43.09 -13.81 -8.97
CA VAL A 535 -44.36 -13.20 -8.54
C VAL A 535 -45.61 -13.96 -9.05
N ILE A 536 -45.49 -14.68 -10.17
CA ILE A 536 -46.60 -15.36 -10.87
C ILE A 536 -47.44 -16.29 -9.96
N CYS A 537 -46.86 -16.85 -8.91
CA CYS A 537 -47.53 -17.88 -8.11
C CYS A 537 -48.31 -17.37 -6.88
N TYR A 538 -48.29 -16.07 -6.57
CA TYR A 538 -48.96 -15.52 -5.38
C TYR A 538 -49.51 -14.09 -5.52
N ILE A 539 -49.32 -13.44 -6.65
CA ILE A 539 -50.09 -12.24 -7.02
C ILE A 539 -51.05 -12.66 -8.12
N ASP A 540 -52.35 -12.64 -7.83
CA ASP A 540 -53.38 -13.01 -8.79
C ASP A 540 -53.32 -12.07 -10.00
N ILE A 541 -52.99 -12.62 -11.18
CA ILE A 541 -52.88 -11.87 -12.44
C ILE A 541 -54.27 -11.65 -13.08
N GLU A 542 -55.33 -12.29 -12.56
CA GLU A 542 -56.69 -12.21 -13.11
C GLU A 542 -57.66 -11.44 -12.20
N PHE A 543 -58.15 -10.30 -12.68
CA PHE A 543 -59.35 -9.66 -12.15
C PHE A 543 -60.55 -10.58 -12.40
N ASN A 544 -60.90 -11.46 -11.46
CA ASN A 544 -62.26 -11.99 -11.42
C ASN A 544 -62.71 -12.46 -10.03
N ASN A 545 -63.83 -11.86 -9.62
CA ASN A 545 -64.54 -12.07 -8.36
C ASN A 545 -64.82 -13.56 -8.07
N LYS A 546 -64.17 -14.11 -7.04
CA LYS A 546 -64.78 -15.13 -6.18
C LYS A 546 -64.35 -14.90 -4.73
N GLU A 547 -65.30 -14.48 -3.90
CA GLU A 547 -65.18 -14.47 -2.46
C GLU A 547 -64.80 -15.88 -1.97
N VAL A 548 -63.58 -16.02 -1.47
CA VAL A 548 -63.18 -17.17 -0.67
C VAL A 548 -63.17 -16.69 0.77
N LYS A 549 -64.15 -17.13 1.56
CA LYS A 549 -64.10 -17.02 3.01
C LYS A 549 -62.95 -17.90 3.51
N THR A 550 -61.83 -17.30 3.87
CA THR A 550 -60.74 -17.98 4.57
C THR A 550 -60.64 -17.44 5.98
N GLU A 551 -61.01 -18.29 6.95
CA GLU A 551 -60.70 -18.11 8.36
C GLU A 551 -59.18 -17.95 8.51
N ILE A 552 -58.77 -16.86 9.14
CA ILE A 552 -57.41 -16.66 9.62
C ILE A 552 -57.17 -17.79 10.63
N VAL A 553 -56.27 -18.72 10.32
CA VAL A 553 -55.78 -19.65 11.34
C VAL A 553 -54.84 -18.86 12.23
N GLU A 554 -55.43 -18.20 13.23
CA GLU A 554 -54.71 -17.61 14.33
C GLU A 554 -53.99 -18.73 15.08
N ASN A 555 -52.68 -18.57 15.29
CA ASN A 555 -51.91 -19.41 16.20
C ASN A 555 -52.40 -19.18 17.63
N GLY A 556 -53.49 -19.85 18.03
CA GLY A 556 -53.81 -20.33 19.37
C GLY A 556 -53.74 -19.37 20.58
N PHE A 557 -53.62 -18.05 20.41
CA PHE A 557 -53.59 -17.09 21.51
C PHE A 557 -54.40 -15.83 21.15
N ASN A 558 -55.65 -15.80 21.60
CA ASN A 558 -56.45 -14.58 21.64
C ASN A 558 -55.81 -13.58 22.60
N ALA A 559 -55.46 -12.39 22.09
CA ALA A 559 -55.13 -11.24 22.91
C ALA A 559 -56.41 -10.45 23.28
N GLU A 560 -57.37 -11.13 23.90
CA GLU A 560 -58.50 -10.48 24.58
C GLU A 560 -58.24 -10.45 26.08
N LEU A 561 -57.21 -9.70 26.50
CA LEU A 561 -57.17 -9.08 27.83
C LEU A 561 -56.03 -8.07 27.85
N GLU A 562 -56.37 -6.79 27.72
CA GLU A 562 -55.79 -5.64 28.40
C GLU A 562 -56.21 -4.38 27.64
N GLN A 563 -57.37 -3.88 28.05
CA GLN A 563 -57.96 -2.64 27.61
C GLN A 563 -57.55 -1.56 28.60
N ASP A 564 -56.45 -0.86 28.32
CA ASP A 564 -56.09 0.38 29.02
C ASP A 564 -56.48 1.59 28.18
N THR A 565 -57.71 2.01 28.42
CA THR A 565 -58.13 3.40 28.68
C THR A 565 -57.36 4.52 27.96
N TRP A 566 -57.83 4.93 26.77
CA TRP A 566 -57.88 6.35 26.40
C TRP A 566 -59.05 6.60 25.44
N ASP A 567 -60.26 6.57 25.97
CA ASP A 567 -61.44 7.08 25.28
C ASP A 567 -61.49 8.61 25.39
N THR A 568 -61.32 9.30 24.27
CA THR A 568 -62.01 10.58 24.07
C THR A 568 -62.37 10.75 22.60
N LYS A 569 -63.61 10.33 22.29
CA LYS A 569 -64.51 10.81 21.23
C LYS A 569 -63.86 11.51 20.02
N ILE A 570 -63.75 10.80 18.90
CA ILE A 570 -64.00 11.40 17.58
C ILE A 570 -65.03 10.54 16.83
N THR A 571 -66.01 11.27 16.35
CA THR A 571 -67.27 10.93 15.71
C THR A 571 -67.11 9.92 14.57
N LYS A 572 -68.12 9.04 14.48
CA LYS A 572 -68.38 8.15 13.35
C LYS A 572 -68.46 8.96 12.05
N GLU A 573 -67.50 8.74 11.15
CA GLU A 573 -67.74 8.85 9.71
C GLU A 573 -67.41 7.51 9.06
N THR A 574 -68.44 6.97 8.45
CA THR A 574 -68.53 5.74 7.68
C THR A 574 -67.65 5.83 6.43
N HIS A 575 -67.18 4.68 5.95
CA HIS A 575 -66.42 4.43 4.70
C HIS A 575 -64.89 4.33 4.84
N LEU A 576 -64.41 3.19 5.34
CA LEU A 576 -63.13 2.61 4.91
C LEU A 576 -63.39 1.14 4.58
N THR A 577 -63.43 0.85 3.29
CA THR A 577 -63.43 -0.48 2.69
C THR A 577 -62.25 -1.31 3.22
N ALA A 578 -62.50 -2.62 3.39
CA ALA A 578 -61.50 -3.60 3.78
C ALA A 578 -60.33 -3.61 2.78
N ASP A 579 -59.18 -3.06 3.18
CA ASP A 579 -57.99 -2.90 2.35
C ASP A 579 -56.97 -4.03 2.67
N GLY A 580 -57.45 -5.28 2.66
CA GLY A 580 -56.74 -6.43 3.20
C GLY A 580 -56.22 -7.45 2.18
N GLU A 581 -56.60 -7.37 0.90
CA GLU A 581 -56.36 -8.48 -0.05
C GLU A 581 -55.49 -8.12 -1.26
N PHE A 582 -55.21 -6.84 -1.51
CA PHE A 582 -54.52 -6.41 -2.73
C PHE A 582 -53.04 -6.05 -2.49
N CYS A 583 -52.17 -6.49 -3.40
CA CYS A 583 -50.76 -6.12 -3.38
C CYS A 583 -50.63 -4.59 -3.52
N PRO A 584 -49.85 -3.90 -2.65
CA PRO A 584 -49.72 -2.43 -2.69
C PRO A 584 -48.95 -1.91 -3.91
N VAL A 585 -48.37 -2.81 -4.72
CA VAL A 585 -47.65 -2.51 -5.95
C VAL A 585 -48.07 -3.49 -7.05
N GLY A 586 -48.08 -3.04 -8.31
CA GLY A 586 -48.35 -3.91 -9.46
C GLY A 586 -47.34 -5.07 -9.61
N PRO A 587 -47.70 -6.15 -10.33
CA PRO A 587 -46.89 -7.38 -10.41
C PRO A 587 -45.50 -7.16 -11.03
N GLN A 588 -45.38 -6.27 -12.01
CA GLN A 588 -44.08 -5.92 -12.60
C GLN A 588 -43.17 -5.19 -11.61
N LYS A 589 -43.73 -4.28 -10.79
CA LYS A 589 -42.96 -3.58 -9.76
C LYS A 589 -42.54 -4.54 -8.65
N ALA A 590 -43.43 -5.43 -8.23
CA ALA A 590 -43.14 -6.50 -7.28
C ALA A 590 -41.94 -7.37 -7.74
N ALA A 591 -41.90 -7.78 -9.01
CA ALA A 591 -40.83 -8.62 -9.52
C ALA A 591 -39.45 -7.95 -9.50
N LEU A 592 -39.41 -6.63 -9.70
CA LEU A 592 -38.20 -5.82 -9.63
C LEU A 592 -37.73 -5.59 -8.20
N LEU A 593 -38.66 -5.29 -7.29
CA LEU A 593 -38.36 -5.15 -5.87
C LEU A 593 -37.83 -6.48 -5.30
N ASN A 594 -38.42 -7.60 -5.68
CA ASN A 594 -37.89 -8.92 -5.33
C ASN A 594 -36.46 -9.12 -5.83
N ALA A 595 -36.11 -8.70 -7.05
CA ALA A 595 -34.73 -8.79 -7.53
C ALA A 595 -33.73 -8.01 -6.65
N VAL A 596 -34.14 -6.85 -6.13
CA VAL A 596 -33.34 -6.07 -5.15
C VAL A 596 -33.21 -6.83 -3.83
N LEU A 597 -34.29 -7.43 -3.32
CA LEU A 597 -34.25 -8.19 -2.06
C LEU A 597 -33.32 -9.40 -2.09
N HIS A 598 -33.07 -9.97 -3.27
CA HIS A 598 -32.15 -11.10 -3.46
C HIS A 598 -30.69 -10.67 -3.65
N SER A 599 -30.42 -9.38 -3.86
CA SER A 599 -29.06 -8.89 -4.04
C SER A 599 -28.28 -9.04 -2.74
N ALA A 600 -27.02 -9.48 -2.82
CA ALA A 600 -26.13 -9.49 -1.66
C ALA A 600 -25.86 -8.06 -1.20
N TYR A 601 -25.88 -7.82 0.10
CA TYR A 601 -25.61 -6.50 0.68
C TYR A 601 -24.92 -6.62 2.03
N SER A 602 -24.20 -5.57 2.40
CA SER A 602 -23.74 -5.33 3.75
C SER A 602 -24.54 -4.18 4.39
N GLU A 603 -25.08 -4.41 5.58
CA GLU A 603 -25.88 -3.43 6.32
C GLU A 603 -25.14 -2.09 6.51
N THR A 604 -23.85 -2.15 6.86
CA THR A 604 -23.03 -0.95 7.13
C THR A 604 -22.89 -0.05 5.90
N PHE A 605 -22.87 -0.64 4.70
CA PHE A 605 -22.71 0.09 3.44
C PHE A 605 -24.06 0.45 2.80
N LEU A 606 -25.10 -0.35 2.99
CA LEU A 606 -26.43 -0.07 2.43
C LEU A 606 -27.20 1.01 3.23
N LEU A 607 -27.10 1.00 4.56
CA LEU A 607 -27.86 1.87 5.45
C LEU A 607 -27.67 3.38 5.17
N PRO A 608 -26.45 3.90 4.92
CA PRO A 608 -26.26 5.31 4.56
C PRO A 608 -26.98 5.70 3.26
N HIS A 609 -27.03 4.80 2.28
CA HIS A 609 -27.71 5.05 1.01
C HIS A 609 -29.24 5.01 1.17
N LEU A 610 -29.78 4.08 1.95
CA LEU A 610 -31.21 3.97 2.22
C LEU A 610 -31.78 5.21 2.91
N LYS A 611 -31.02 5.89 3.78
CA LYS A 611 -31.44 7.17 4.41
C LYS A 611 -31.80 8.26 3.39
N ASN A 612 -31.27 8.19 2.17
CA ASN A 612 -31.57 9.14 1.09
C ASN A 612 -32.88 8.82 0.35
N LEU A 613 -33.57 7.72 0.66
CA LEU A 613 -34.84 7.36 0.03
C LEU A 613 -35.96 8.34 0.44
N PRO A 614 -36.77 8.86 -0.49
CA PRO A 614 -37.91 9.72 -0.14
C PRO A 614 -38.90 9.02 0.79
N ALA A 615 -39.40 9.73 1.80
CA ALA A 615 -40.23 9.14 2.86
C ALA A 615 -41.50 8.44 2.33
N GLN A 616 -42.15 8.99 1.29
CA GLN A 616 -43.31 8.36 0.64
C GLN A 616 -42.96 7.02 -0.03
N GLN A 617 -41.78 6.94 -0.66
CA GLN A 617 -41.29 5.70 -1.28
C GLN A 617 -40.87 4.68 -0.22
N ALA A 618 -40.28 5.14 0.89
CA ALA A 618 -39.96 4.29 2.03
C ALA A 618 -41.21 3.67 2.67
N VAL A 619 -42.29 4.45 2.84
CA VAL A 619 -43.57 3.92 3.35
C VAL A 619 -44.21 2.93 2.36
N LEU A 620 -44.18 3.22 1.06
CA LEU A 620 -44.68 2.28 0.03
C LEU A 620 -43.89 0.96 0.05
N PHE A 621 -42.56 1.04 0.15
CA PHE A 621 -41.71 -0.14 0.20
C PHE A 621 -41.94 -0.95 1.49
N LEU A 622 -42.10 -0.28 2.64
CA LEU A 622 -42.44 -0.95 3.90
C LEU A 622 -43.81 -1.64 3.85
N ARG A 623 -44.81 -1.03 3.21
CA ARG A 623 -46.12 -1.66 2.98
C ARG A 623 -46.01 -2.91 2.13
N TYR A 624 -45.17 -2.86 1.08
CA TYR A 624 -44.90 -4.02 0.23
C TYR A 624 -44.19 -5.15 0.99
N LEU A 625 -43.17 -4.84 1.80
CA LEU A 625 -42.51 -5.84 2.65
C LEU A 625 -43.46 -6.47 3.66
N TYR A 626 -44.33 -5.65 4.29
CA TYR A 626 -45.38 -6.15 5.19
C TYR A 626 -46.38 -7.06 4.46
N TYR A 627 -46.79 -6.72 3.24
CA TYR A 627 -47.64 -7.57 2.41
C TYR A 627 -46.97 -8.93 2.12
N LEU A 628 -45.70 -8.93 1.69
CA LEU A 628 -44.94 -10.16 1.44
C LEU A 628 -44.85 -11.01 2.71
N TYR A 629 -44.60 -10.38 3.85
CA TYR A 629 -44.54 -11.05 5.14
C TYR A 629 -45.85 -11.76 5.50
N VAL A 630 -46.99 -11.07 5.39
CA VAL A 630 -48.31 -11.66 5.67
C VAL A 630 -48.57 -12.84 4.74
N LYS A 631 -48.26 -12.72 3.43
CA LYS A 631 -48.40 -13.81 2.46
C LYS A 631 -47.47 -15.00 2.73
N CYS A 632 -46.26 -14.78 3.27
CA CYS A 632 -45.40 -15.86 3.74
C CYS A 632 -45.98 -16.58 4.96
N SER A 633 -46.63 -15.84 5.86
CA SER A 633 -47.16 -16.38 7.13
C SER A 633 -48.45 -17.18 6.98
N GLU A 634 -49.21 -16.97 5.90
CA GLU A 634 -50.43 -17.73 5.58
C GLU A 634 -50.13 -19.21 5.20
N LYS A 635 -48.89 -19.55 4.85
CA LYS A 635 -48.51 -20.89 4.37
C LYS A 635 -47.67 -21.65 5.40
N ILE A 636 -48.02 -22.92 5.62
CA ILE A 636 -47.38 -23.84 6.58
C ILE A 636 -45.85 -23.94 6.39
N ASN A 637 -45.35 -23.81 5.15
CA ASN A 637 -43.93 -23.97 4.82
C ASN A 637 -43.12 -22.65 4.88
N THR A 638 -43.70 -21.54 5.37
CA THR A 638 -43.07 -20.21 5.54
C THR A 638 -42.31 -19.67 4.30
N THR A 639 -42.62 -20.20 3.12
CA THR A 639 -41.98 -19.91 1.84
C THR A 639 -43.05 -19.54 0.82
N LEU A 640 -42.82 -18.45 0.07
CA LEU A 640 -43.68 -18.07 -1.05
C LEU A 640 -43.52 -19.07 -2.19
N PRO A 641 -44.59 -19.41 -2.93
CA PRO A 641 -44.47 -20.23 -4.12
C PRO A 641 -43.79 -19.42 -5.25
N GLY A 642 -42.86 -20.00 -5.99
CA GLY A 642 -42.23 -19.36 -7.15
C GLY A 642 -40.73 -19.61 -7.23
N ILE A 643 -40.13 -19.29 -8.39
CA ILE A 643 -38.69 -19.35 -8.59
C ILE A 643 -38.10 -18.01 -8.14
N ARG A 644 -37.13 -18.02 -7.20
CA ARG A 644 -36.48 -16.80 -6.64
C ARG A 644 -37.48 -15.86 -5.93
N SER A 645 -38.29 -16.41 -5.03
CA SER A 645 -39.11 -15.62 -4.10
C SER A 645 -38.32 -15.27 -2.83
N PRO A 646 -38.46 -14.06 -2.27
CA PRO A 646 -37.70 -13.66 -1.08
C PRO A 646 -38.08 -14.50 0.13
N THR A 647 -37.10 -14.83 0.96
CA THR A 647 -37.30 -15.58 2.20
C THR A 647 -37.84 -14.69 3.31
N ILE A 648 -38.50 -15.28 4.32
CA ILE A 648 -38.98 -14.54 5.49
C ILE A 648 -37.87 -13.77 6.21
N ASN A 649 -36.66 -14.35 6.29
CA ASN A 649 -35.50 -13.71 6.91
C ASN A 649 -35.08 -12.48 6.12
N GLN A 650 -34.92 -12.59 4.80
CA GLN A 650 -34.61 -11.44 3.94
C GLN A 650 -35.66 -10.33 4.07
N ILE A 651 -36.95 -10.68 4.10
CA ILE A 651 -38.02 -9.69 4.27
C ILE A 651 -37.88 -8.98 5.62
N MET A 652 -37.66 -9.73 6.71
CA MET A 652 -37.46 -9.18 8.05
C MET A 652 -36.23 -8.27 8.12
N ASP A 653 -35.10 -8.71 7.57
CA ASP A 653 -33.86 -7.94 7.56
C ASP A 653 -34.04 -6.61 6.81
N TRP A 654 -34.68 -6.62 5.64
CA TRP A 654 -34.98 -5.40 4.89
C TRP A 654 -36.01 -4.51 5.58
N MET A 655 -36.98 -5.06 6.33
CA MET A 655 -37.88 -4.25 7.15
C MET A 655 -37.13 -3.57 8.30
N CYS A 656 -36.23 -4.27 8.99
CA CYS A 656 -35.38 -3.70 10.04
C CYS A 656 -34.52 -2.57 9.49
N LEU A 657 -33.78 -2.80 8.39
CA LEU A 657 -32.94 -1.80 7.74
C LEU A 657 -33.70 -0.54 7.34
N LEU A 658 -34.92 -0.71 6.80
CA LEU A 658 -35.75 0.40 6.36
C LEU A 658 -36.29 1.21 7.55
N LEU A 659 -36.64 0.54 8.65
CA LEU A 659 -37.01 1.19 9.90
C LEU A 659 -35.80 1.92 10.50
N ASP A 660 -34.63 1.29 10.59
CA ASP A 660 -33.42 1.93 11.13
C ASP A 660 -33.00 3.17 10.31
N ALA A 661 -33.24 3.16 9.01
CA ALA A 661 -32.99 4.32 8.14
C ALA A 661 -34.00 5.47 8.33
N HIS A 662 -35.29 5.17 8.55
CA HIS A 662 -36.38 6.16 8.41
C HIS A 662 -37.33 6.28 9.61
N PHE A 663 -37.09 5.60 10.72
CA PHE A 663 -38.04 5.50 11.85
C PHE A 663 -38.54 6.87 12.33
N THR A 664 -37.63 7.81 12.61
CA THR A 664 -37.97 9.16 13.08
C THR A 664 -38.88 9.90 12.09
N VAL A 665 -38.65 9.74 10.78
CA VAL A 665 -39.46 10.37 9.73
C VAL A 665 -40.81 9.66 9.61
N MET A 666 -40.84 8.33 9.68
CA MET A 666 -42.07 7.53 9.57
C MET A 666 -43.03 7.76 10.75
N VAL A 667 -42.53 7.96 11.97
CA VAL A 667 -43.37 8.26 13.14
C VAL A 667 -44.13 9.59 12.98
N MET A 668 -43.56 10.54 12.24
CA MET A 668 -44.17 11.84 11.98
C MET A 668 -45.20 11.80 10.83
N LEU A 669 -45.25 10.72 10.06
CA LEU A 669 -46.18 10.55 8.94
C LEU A 669 -47.48 9.85 9.40
N PRO A 670 -48.66 10.47 9.21
CA PRO A 670 -49.93 9.88 9.63
C PRO A 670 -50.24 8.55 8.91
N GLU A 671 -49.79 8.40 7.66
CA GLU A 671 -50.02 7.20 6.84
C GLU A 671 -49.21 5.97 7.29
N ALA A 672 -48.14 6.18 8.05
CA ALA A 672 -47.28 5.13 8.58
C ALA A 672 -47.67 4.69 10.00
N LYS A 673 -48.40 5.54 10.76
CA LYS A 673 -48.80 5.24 12.15
C LYS A 673 -49.60 3.93 12.29
N LYS A 674 -50.54 3.67 11.38
CA LYS A 674 -51.32 2.42 11.35
C LYS A 674 -50.43 1.21 11.07
N LEU A 675 -49.52 1.34 10.09
CA LEU A 675 -48.59 0.27 9.70
C LEU A 675 -47.60 -0.07 10.83
N LEU A 676 -47.02 0.94 11.48
CA LEU A 676 -46.11 0.76 12.62
C LEU A 676 -46.85 0.15 13.83
N SER A 677 -48.09 0.53 14.09
CA SER A 677 -48.91 -0.07 15.15
C SER A 677 -49.18 -1.56 14.88
N ASN A 678 -49.49 -1.92 13.62
CA ASN A 678 -49.68 -3.31 13.22
C ASN A 678 -48.38 -4.12 13.36
N LEU A 679 -47.25 -3.59 12.90
CA LEU A 679 -45.93 -4.22 13.07
C LEU A 679 -45.58 -4.40 14.54
N HIS A 680 -45.82 -3.41 15.40
CA HIS A 680 -45.54 -3.51 16.84
C HIS A 680 -46.39 -4.57 17.54
N LYS A 681 -47.71 -4.60 17.26
CA LYS A 681 -48.61 -5.64 17.78
C LYS A 681 -48.16 -7.03 17.34
N PHE A 682 -47.74 -7.14 16.08
CA PHE A 682 -47.25 -8.37 15.50
C PHE A 682 -45.94 -8.86 16.15
N VAL A 683 -44.92 -7.99 16.27
CA VAL A 683 -43.65 -8.32 16.92
C VAL A 683 -43.89 -8.74 18.38
N ARG A 684 -44.80 -8.06 19.08
CA ARG A 684 -45.19 -8.45 20.44
C ARG A 684 -45.81 -9.86 20.49
N ALA A 685 -46.66 -10.20 19.53
CA ALA A 685 -47.25 -11.54 19.43
C ALA A 685 -46.18 -12.61 19.13
N GLN A 686 -45.24 -12.33 18.22
CA GLN A 686 -44.12 -13.23 17.91
C GLN A 686 -43.20 -13.45 19.11
N VAL A 687 -42.81 -12.38 19.82
CA VAL A 687 -41.98 -12.49 21.03
C VAL A 687 -42.68 -13.35 22.09
N ARG A 688 -44.00 -13.19 22.27
CA ARG A 688 -44.79 -14.05 23.16
C ARG A 688 -44.76 -15.50 22.69
N PHE A 689 -45.03 -15.76 21.41
CA PHE A 689 -45.00 -17.11 20.84
C PHE A 689 -43.65 -17.81 21.04
N TYR A 690 -42.54 -17.16 20.69
CA TYR A 690 -41.19 -17.71 20.90
C TYR A 690 -40.86 -17.90 22.39
N SER A 691 -41.36 -17.04 23.27
CA SER A 691 -41.17 -17.21 24.72
C SER A 691 -41.90 -18.45 25.25
N GLU A 692 -43.11 -18.75 24.74
CA GLU A 692 -43.83 -19.98 25.09
C GLU A 692 -43.16 -21.22 24.48
N LEU A 693 -42.66 -21.12 23.24
CA LEU A 693 -41.95 -22.21 22.59
C LEU A 693 -40.63 -22.56 23.31
N ASN A 694 -39.89 -21.55 23.78
CA ASN A 694 -38.69 -21.76 24.60
C ASN A 694 -38.99 -22.46 25.94
N LYS A 695 -40.16 -22.24 26.54
CA LYS A 695 -40.58 -22.98 27.75
C LYS A 695 -40.80 -24.47 27.44
N ILE A 696 -41.30 -24.79 26.25
CA ILE A 696 -41.54 -26.17 25.80
C ILE A 696 -40.23 -26.86 25.41
N GLU A 697 -39.24 -26.13 24.88
CA GLU A 697 -37.95 -26.69 24.46
C GLU A 697 -37.24 -27.46 25.58
N GLY A 698 -37.25 -26.92 26.82
CA GLY A 698 -36.67 -27.59 27.98
C GLY A 698 -37.30 -28.97 28.24
N SER A 699 -38.63 -29.03 28.25
CA SER A 699 -39.37 -30.30 28.41
C SER A 699 -39.13 -31.27 27.24
N LEU A 700 -38.93 -30.75 26.03
CA LEU A 700 -38.70 -31.55 24.82
C LEU A 700 -37.29 -32.16 24.82
N ARG A 701 -36.27 -31.43 25.30
CA ARG A 701 -34.92 -31.96 25.55
C ARG A 701 -34.93 -33.04 26.63
N GLU A 702 -35.71 -32.86 27.69
CA GLU A 702 -35.90 -33.87 28.74
C GLU A 702 -36.51 -35.16 28.19
N LEU A 703 -37.55 -35.04 27.35
CA LEU A 703 -38.20 -36.16 26.66
C LEU A 703 -37.26 -36.88 25.69
N GLN A 704 -36.44 -36.14 24.92
CA GLN A 704 -35.41 -36.73 24.07
C GLN A 704 -34.36 -37.50 24.89
N ARG A 705 -33.95 -36.98 26.06
CA ARG A 705 -33.03 -37.66 26.99
C ARG A 705 -33.64 -38.95 27.53
N LEU A 706 -34.91 -38.93 27.90
CA LEU A 706 -35.64 -40.11 28.37
C LEU A 706 -35.82 -41.18 27.27
N ASN A 707 -35.98 -40.75 26.01
CA ASN A 707 -36.06 -41.69 24.88
C ASN A 707 -34.71 -42.36 24.56
N HIS A 708 -33.59 -41.64 24.73
CA HIS A 708 -32.24 -42.22 24.57
C HIS A 708 -31.82 -43.15 25.72
N GLN A 709 -32.48 -43.08 26.88
CA GLN A 709 -32.25 -44.01 28.00
C GLN A 709 -33.06 -45.31 27.91
N LYS A 710 -34.00 -45.44 26.97
CA LYS A 710 -34.92 -46.60 26.90
C LYS A 710 -34.43 -47.80 26.08
N ASP A 711 -33.28 -47.71 25.42
CA ASP A 711 -32.70 -48.84 24.68
C ASP A 711 -31.48 -49.42 25.40
N SER A 712 -31.71 -50.19 26.47
CA SER A 712 -30.90 -51.39 26.82
C SER A 712 -31.25 -51.98 28.20
N GLN A 713 -32.45 -52.52 28.43
CA GLN A 713 -32.62 -53.59 29.44
C GLN A 713 -33.67 -54.59 28.95
N THR A 714 -33.21 -55.69 28.33
CA THR A 714 -34.05 -56.78 27.80
C THR A 714 -34.58 -57.73 28.88
N TYR A 715 -34.26 -57.52 30.16
CA TYR A 715 -34.89 -58.19 31.30
C TYR A 715 -34.68 -57.36 32.58
N SER A 716 -35.65 -57.43 33.50
CA SER A 716 -35.52 -56.98 34.89
C SER A 716 -35.67 -58.19 35.83
N ILE A 717 -34.86 -58.26 36.88
CA ILE A 717 -34.98 -59.28 37.94
C ILE A 717 -35.58 -58.59 39.15
N GLU A 718 -36.79 -58.99 39.54
CA GLU A 718 -37.46 -58.53 40.76
C GLU A 718 -37.47 -59.68 41.77
N VAL A 719 -36.99 -59.43 42.99
CA VAL A 719 -37.00 -60.39 44.09
C VAL A 719 -38.27 -60.16 44.89
N LEU A 720 -39.19 -61.12 44.86
CA LEU A 720 -40.39 -61.16 45.68
C LEU A 720 -40.10 -61.95 46.95
N GLU A 721 -40.19 -61.31 48.11
CA GLU A 721 -40.17 -61.97 49.42
C GLU A 721 -41.55 -62.59 49.68
N LEU A 722 -41.63 -63.92 49.69
CA LEU A 722 -42.86 -64.65 50.00
C LEU A 722 -43.00 -64.76 51.53
N ILE A 723 -44.03 -64.13 52.08
CA ILE A 723 -44.53 -64.34 53.46
C ILE A 723 -45.63 -65.40 53.45
#